data_AF-A0A6C2U1G4-F1
#
_entry.id   AF-A0A6C2U1G4-F1
#
_cell.length_a   1.000
_cell.length_b   1.000
_cell.length_c   1.000
_cell.angle_alpha   90.00
_cell.angle_beta   90.00
_cell.angle_gamma   90.00
#
_symmetry.space_group_name_H-M   'P 1'
#
loop_
_entity.id
_entity.type
_entity.pdbx_description
1 polymer ?
#
loop_
_entity_poly.entity_id
_entity_poly.type
_entity_poly.pdbx_seq_one_letter_code
_entity_poly.pdbx_strand_id
1 'polypeptide(L)'
;MKSIFKWMVIGLALAGNALFAAEPMQITVCPRLTPNALGETNFVRQVEELFIHQLDEWSAVLENISHFKFYSTPVVWLNKREPALLSQSVANLAAMGKDFAVEVGIRKGHESTEEGILDPITAAGGTVDFIITDNVFVKSQFKASTTNIYNWTYEDAVTNYATYVAGIKENYPDLKVGILEAAFRFHWEDQAIFPAEDPSKDYGDLKTILVDVIAACDALGTKIDIFQPEYSYERIVNTENGWAKLQAMEAFCEQQGLEFYFLFNDHTGGNTSDQLFHENVMNCLREVKANGLTPALGTVQSWYDHPVAILPEDQPYTFMYLANAFIRESVSTWTWSGTEFAEWDFNSTTLDPVGTNLVASSNIYDSVLIDVGTGTGSHRSFIFKEPGYGKNGAMDVNELNYFDNGLSIQWDLHDLTGNTADGGSTMAYLMLSDNNNRARYYPGKDNNGLSFSITRKFASSLTNDYYFLEIHRLSDDGATAPQQILKQNLALPSGGSAPVAPTGLNITLDGTGTDVSYSISVSGTTFVGGLTQVSGSITNIVEADYSNFVLAVGAYNSGAVNEGASYVLDAVVTDPLPADTAEVVVHAENWNGALAGWNVYASTAGQQPVATNSIGADTYDGVFFDVGNITNAQRSYMYKEPGYGQNSGMGADELNYFEKPLDIQWDLSELAGDPGSKATSTYLGLFDTNNRNKYYYGKGNNGLVFSINRKYWAGGTNDYYYLEIMHTTSAAGPVRLLKHNFTLPSGTNETDLVAPTGLDIMLDGTGGNVSYSVTVSGTTFAGGDREISGSFTNIVETDYSAFALAIGACNVGVGVVDAPSFITDSIVIEALPISALPFDVIVGPNLIPNGSFGQLSNMTPPGEDKYNVAGSFGDYSGLWGKTADVVGWSPYHADPDGLTGHIGAPYTDDGGLLGGTFYLDTHIASDGELTLNSSMNYRNGMKQENILGQVSPGATYELRVDVAQPNSNTDQSSATFTAALTAGADASNTAQAVAGSLMSIAADTLPDAAGTYQTATISGADLLAAQAPIHVIIDHVNTEAIVDYPGGTPNPTNVTQVSQLKVYEVALVITVPEAGDVNKDGVIDAADLALANTYLAGDGGETATNRQAVLIAQGSTPVEALTALNLTDFDVNGDGYFDAGDVTALEALLVPDPVAVQVEFSAGMLNFVWNSNDGKTYDLESCDNLSFTNWTPHGSHTNMSAAELTNTIIGVSADDPVRFFRIIEK
;
A
#
# COMPACT_ATOMS: atom_id res chain seq x y z
N MET A 1 -63.18 12.99 5.91
CA MET A 1 -62.16 13.78 5.20
C MET A 1 -60.84 13.91 5.97
N LYS A 2 -60.81 14.35 7.24
CA LYS A 2 -59.53 14.44 8.02
C LYS A 2 -58.77 13.11 8.20
N SER A 3 -59.46 11.98 8.30
CA SER A 3 -58.84 10.65 8.36
C SER A 3 -58.20 10.23 7.03
N ILE A 4 -58.85 10.52 5.89
CA ILE A 4 -58.33 10.23 4.54
C ILE A 4 -57.09 11.08 4.23
N PHE A 5 -57.06 12.34 4.68
CA PHE A 5 -55.89 13.21 4.53
C PHE A 5 -54.68 12.71 5.34
N LYS A 6 -54.91 12.15 6.54
CA LYS A 6 -53.84 11.58 7.38
C LYS A 6 -53.24 10.31 6.77
N TRP A 7 -54.05 9.46 6.14
CA TRP A 7 -53.58 8.27 5.43
C TRP A 7 -52.90 8.59 4.09
N MET A 8 -53.32 9.65 3.37
CA MET A 8 -52.60 10.11 2.16
C MET A 8 -51.24 10.73 2.49
N VAL A 9 -51.11 11.47 3.59
CA VAL A 9 -49.82 12.06 4.01
C VAL A 9 -48.86 10.98 4.51
N ILE A 10 -49.34 9.98 5.24
CA ILE A 10 -48.53 8.81 5.64
C ILE A 10 -48.17 7.95 4.43
N GLY A 11 -49.09 7.79 3.46
CA GLY A 11 -48.83 7.11 2.20
C GLY A 11 -47.82 7.83 1.29
N LEU A 12 -47.84 9.17 1.24
CA LEU A 12 -46.83 9.96 0.52
C LEU A 12 -45.49 10.00 1.24
N ALA A 13 -45.47 10.01 2.58
CA ALA A 13 -44.23 9.96 3.36
C ALA A 13 -43.55 8.58 3.29
N LEU A 14 -44.33 7.50 3.27
CA LEU A 14 -43.81 6.14 3.08
C LEU A 14 -43.43 5.86 1.62
N ALA A 15 -44.12 6.46 0.64
CA ALA A 15 -43.69 6.41 -0.77
C ALA A 15 -42.50 7.33 -1.07
N GLY A 16 -42.32 8.42 -0.30
CA GLY A 16 -41.19 9.33 -0.37
C GLY A 16 -39.91 8.79 0.27
N ASN A 17 -40.03 7.98 1.34
CA ASN A 17 -38.88 7.32 1.97
C ASN A 17 -38.55 5.94 1.34
N ALA A 18 -39.40 5.47 0.43
CA ALA A 18 -39.07 4.37 -0.50
C ALA A 18 -38.50 4.91 -1.83
N LEU A 19 -38.04 6.17 -1.87
CA LEU A 19 -37.11 6.61 -2.92
C LEU A 19 -35.83 5.79 -2.76
N PHE A 20 -35.72 4.78 -3.61
CA PHE A 20 -34.56 3.95 -3.93
C PHE A 20 -33.33 4.27 -3.07
N ALA A 21 -33.20 3.63 -1.92
CA ALA A 21 -31.88 3.48 -1.33
C ALA A 21 -31.04 2.79 -2.41
N ALA A 22 -30.03 3.49 -2.94
CA ALA A 22 -29.11 2.90 -3.89
C ALA A 22 -28.61 1.59 -3.29
N GLU A 23 -28.62 0.52 -4.07
CA GLU A 23 -28.05 -0.73 -3.60
C GLU A 23 -26.59 -0.48 -3.22
N PRO A 24 -26.11 -1.05 -2.10
CA PRO A 24 -24.71 -0.88 -1.73
C PRO A 24 -23.81 -1.36 -2.87
N MET A 25 -22.77 -0.58 -3.18
CA MET A 25 -21.77 -0.92 -4.17
C MET A 25 -21.21 -2.32 -3.88
N GLN A 26 -21.28 -3.21 -4.86
CA GLN A 26 -20.65 -4.53 -4.76
C GLN A 26 -19.13 -4.40 -4.76
N ILE A 27 -18.41 -5.32 -4.12
CA ILE A 27 -16.95 -5.25 -4.00
C ILE A 27 -16.31 -6.50 -4.57
N THR A 28 -15.27 -6.30 -5.36
CA THR A 28 -14.43 -7.36 -5.92
C THR A 28 -12.96 -7.06 -5.64
N VAL A 29 -12.18 -8.10 -5.36
CA VAL A 29 -10.75 -8.02 -5.08
C VAL A 29 -9.94 -8.70 -6.18
N CYS A 30 -8.81 -8.09 -6.56
CA CYS A 30 -7.90 -8.59 -7.60
C CYS A 30 -6.43 -8.31 -7.20
N PRO A 31 -5.84 -9.10 -6.30
CA PRO A 31 -4.42 -8.95 -5.95
C PRO A 31 -3.52 -9.31 -7.14
N ARG A 32 -2.25 -8.85 -7.12
CA ARG A 32 -1.25 -9.16 -8.16
C ARG A 32 -0.70 -10.59 -8.02
N LEU A 33 -1.56 -11.57 -8.23
CA LEU A 33 -1.19 -12.99 -8.25
C LEU A 33 -0.76 -13.38 -9.65
N THR A 34 0.49 -13.11 -10.08
CA THR A 34 0.96 -13.56 -11.40
C THR A 34 2.31 -14.28 -11.31
N PRO A 35 2.51 -15.37 -12.08
CA PRO A 35 3.81 -16.07 -12.11
C PRO A 35 4.98 -15.16 -12.51
N ASN A 36 4.73 -14.18 -13.38
CA ASN A 36 5.77 -13.23 -13.82
C ASN A 36 6.20 -12.27 -12.71
N ALA A 37 5.28 -11.89 -11.81
CA ALA A 37 5.58 -10.99 -10.71
C ALA A 37 6.21 -11.72 -9.52
N LEU A 38 5.73 -12.93 -9.21
CA LEU A 38 6.08 -13.64 -7.97
C LEU A 38 7.15 -14.74 -8.19
N GLY A 39 7.34 -15.19 -9.42
CA GLY A 39 7.96 -16.49 -9.72
C GLY A 39 6.95 -17.63 -9.55
N GLU A 40 7.12 -18.73 -10.29
CA GLU A 40 6.15 -19.84 -10.33
C GLU A 40 5.94 -20.47 -8.94
N THR A 41 7.00 -20.70 -8.17
CA THR A 41 6.92 -21.29 -6.82
C THR A 41 6.12 -20.42 -5.86
N ASN A 42 6.42 -19.13 -5.77
CA ASN A 42 5.68 -18.22 -4.88
C ASN A 42 4.25 -17.99 -5.36
N PHE A 43 4.03 -17.97 -6.68
CA PHE A 43 2.68 -17.88 -7.23
C PHE A 43 1.81 -19.06 -6.80
N VAL A 44 2.32 -20.30 -6.94
CA VAL A 44 1.61 -21.50 -6.47
C VAL A 44 1.33 -21.42 -4.97
N ARG A 45 2.36 -21.13 -4.16
CA ARG A 45 2.22 -20.99 -2.71
C ARG A 45 1.13 -19.97 -2.32
N GLN A 46 1.13 -18.77 -2.92
CA GLN A 46 0.14 -17.75 -2.59
C GLN A 46 -1.28 -18.13 -3.03
N VAL A 47 -1.44 -18.89 -4.13
CA VAL A 47 -2.75 -19.44 -4.54
C VAL A 47 -3.24 -20.48 -3.53
N GLU A 48 -2.35 -21.35 -3.04
CA GLU A 48 -2.68 -22.33 -2.00
C GLU A 48 -3.02 -21.65 -0.67
N GLU A 49 -2.26 -20.64 -0.25
CA GLU A 49 -2.53 -19.83 0.94
C GLU A 49 -3.91 -19.19 0.87
N LEU A 50 -4.21 -18.45 -0.21
CA LEU A 50 -5.47 -17.73 -0.35
C LEU A 50 -6.70 -18.61 -0.46
N PHE A 51 -6.61 -19.79 -1.09
CA PHE A 51 -7.80 -20.59 -1.42
C PHE A 51 -7.88 -21.93 -0.71
N ILE A 52 -6.83 -22.37 -0.02
CA ILE A 52 -6.76 -23.70 0.60
C ILE A 52 -6.35 -23.62 2.06
N HIS A 53 -5.28 -22.87 2.39
CA HIS A 53 -4.64 -22.98 3.70
C HIS A 53 -5.00 -21.87 4.70
N GLN A 54 -5.23 -20.63 4.26
CA GLN A 54 -5.35 -19.44 5.13
C GLN A 54 -6.64 -18.66 4.84
N LEU A 55 -7.78 -19.35 4.77
CA LEU A 55 -9.08 -18.70 4.54
C LEU A 55 -9.55 -17.86 5.73
N ASP A 56 -9.06 -18.18 6.93
CA ASP A 56 -9.33 -17.48 8.18
C ASP A 56 -8.61 -16.13 8.27
N GLU A 57 -7.44 -16.00 7.66
CA GLU A 57 -6.64 -14.75 7.62
C GLU A 57 -7.31 -13.61 6.82
N TRP A 58 -8.40 -13.87 6.09
CA TRP A 58 -9.15 -12.84 5.36
C TRP A 58 -10.66 -13.07 5.38
N SER A 59 -11.16 -13.65 6.48
CA SER A 59 -12.55 -14.08 6.60
C SER A 59 -13.57 -12.92 6.51
N ALA A 60 -13.25 -11.72 7.03
CA ALA A 60 -14.13 -10.57 6.96
C ALA A 60 -14.23 -10.02 5.52
N VAL A 61 -13.11 -9.95 4.80
CA VAL A 61 -13.09 -9.62 3.37
C VAL A 61 -13.89 -10.67 2.60
N LEU A 62 -13.60 -11.94 2.80
CA LEU A 62 -14.28 -13.04 2.15
C LEU A 62 -15.79 -12.96 2.34
N GLU A 63 -16.29 -12.71 3.55
CA GLU A 63 -17.74 -12.60 3.81
C GLU A 63 -18.40 -11.48 3.00
N ASN A 64 -17.70 -10.35 2.80
CA ASN A 64 -18.27 -9.12 2.29
C ASN A 64 -17.97 -8.81 0.81
N ILE A 65 -17.03 -9.51 0.17
CA ILE A 65 -16.86 -9.41 -1.30
C ILE A 65 -17.96 -10.20 -2.03
N SER A 66 -18.35 -9.71 -3.21
CA SER A 66 -19.23 -10.45 -4.11
C SER A 66 -18.45 -11.43 -4.99
N HIS A 67 -17.27 -11.03 -5.46
CA HIS A 67 -16.45 -11.84 -6.37
C HIS A 67 -14.97 -11.80 -6.02
N PHE A 68 -14.27 -12.86 -6.41
CA PHE A 68 -12.82 -12.85 -6.54
C PHE A 68 -12.46 -12.71 -8.02
N LYS A 69 -11.69 -11.67 -8.38
CA LYS A 69 -11.29 -11.40 -9.77
C LYS A 69 -9.89 -11.93 -10.04
N PHE A 70 -9.73 -12.63 -11.15
CA PHE A 70 -8.44 -13.08 -11.65
C PHE A 70 -8.03 -12.34 -12.93
N TYR A 71 -6.72 -12.14 -13.08
CA TYR A 71 -6.15 -11.93 -14.40
C TYR A 71 -6.23 -13.24 -15.22
N SER A 72 -6.42 -13.13 -16.53
CA SER A 72 -6.41 -14.28 -17.44
C SER A 72 -5.12 -15.08 -17.41
N THR A 73 -3.96 -14.42 -17.22
CA THR A 73 -2.64 -15.08 -17.23
C THR A 73 -2.51 -16.16 -16.14
N PRO A 74 -2.81 -15.87 -14.86
CA PRO A 74 -2.91 -16.86 -13.78
C PRO A 74 -3.80 -18.04 -14.08
N VAL A 75 -5.04 -17.81 -14.53
CA VAL A 75 -6.00 -18.90 -14.79
C VAL A 75 -5.50 -19.81 -15.91
N VAL A 76 -5.02 -19.22 -17.01
CA VAL A 76 -4.46 -19.98 -18.15
C VAL A 76 -3.20 -20.74 -17.74
N TRP A 77 -2.37 -20.17 -16.85
CA TRP A 77 -1.18 -20.85 -16.34
C TRP A 77 -1.57 -22.03 -15.46
N LEU A 78 -2.45 -21.84 -14.47
CA LEU A 78 -2.92 -22.89 -13.57
C LEU A 78 -3.59 -24.02 -14.35
N ASN A 79 -4.50 -23.70 -15.29
CA ASN A 79 -5.13 -24.70 -16.14
C ASN A 79 -4.12 -25.59 -16.90
N LYS A 80 -2.99 -25.02 -17.33
CA LYS A 80 -1.98 -25.76 -18.10
C LYS A 80 -0.95 -26.49 -17.25
N ARG A 81 -0.59 -25.94 -16.09
CA ARG A 81 0.53 -26.41 -15.28
C ARG A 81 0.07 -27.11 -14.01
N GLU A 82 -0.95 -26.56 -13.35
CA GLU A 82 -1.47 -27.04 -12.07
C GLU A 82 -3.02 -27.16 -12.13
N PRO A 83 -3.59 -27.98 -13.04
CA PRO A 83 -5.04 -28.06 -13.23
C PRO A 83 -5.77 -28.58 -11.98
N ALA A 84 -5.10 -29.39 -11.15
CA ALA A 84 -5.63 -29.84 -9.87
C ALA A 84 -5.79 -28.68 -8.89
N LEU A 85 -4.77 -27.80 -8.79
CA LEU A 85 -4.82 -26.60 -7.96
C LEU A 85 -5.92 -25.66 -8.44
N LEU A 86 -6.02 -25.39 -9.76
CA LEU A 86 -7.14 -24.61 -10.32
C LEU A 86 -8.49 -25.19 -9.90
N SER A 87 -8.67 -26.50 -10.10
CA SER A 87 -9.93 -27.16 -9.78
C SER A 87 -10.26 -27.08 -8.30
N GLN A 88 -9.28 -27.19 -7.42
CA GLN A 88 -9.46 -27.10 -5.97
C GLN A 88 -9.76 -25.67 -5.52
N SER A 89 -9.01 -24.67 -6.00
CA SER A 89 -9.28 -23.25 -5.71
C SER A 89 -10.68 -22.85 -6.16
N VAL A 90 -11.10 -23.33 -7.34
CA VAL A 90 -12.46 -23.11 -7.86
C VAL A 90 -13.53 -23.75 -6.99
N ALA A 91 -13.35 -25.02 -6.64
CA ALA A 91 -14.30 -25.73 -5.78
C ALA A 91 -14.42 -25.07 -4.40
N ASN A 92 -13.32 -24.57 -3.84
CA ASN A 92 -13.31 -23.91 -2.54
C ASN A 92 -14.05 -22.56 -2.59
N LEU A 93 -13.79 -21.70 -3.58
CA LEU A 93 -14.53 -20.44 -3.76
C LEU A 93 -16.03 -20.67 -4.00
N ALA A 94 -16.38 -21.66 -4.83
CA ALA A 94 -17.77 -22.04 -5.04
C ALA A 94 -18.44 -22.54 -3.75
N ALA A 95 -17.73 -23.33 -2.92
CA ALA A 95 -18.23 -23.79 -1.63
C ALA A 95 -18.43 -22.65 -0.62
N MET A 96 -17.69 -21.55 -0.78
CA MET A 96 -17.86 -20.30 0.00
C MET A 96 -18.97 -19.40 -0.56
N GLY A 97 -19.64 -19.81 -1.64
CA GLY A 97 -20.70 -19.03 -2.28
C GLY A 97 -20.17 -17.76 -2.96
N LYS A 98 -18.96 -17.81 -3.49
CA LYS A 98 -18.32 -16.71 -4.20
C LYS A 98 -18.20 -17.02 -5.69
N ASP A 99 -18.58 -16.05 -6.50
CA ASP A 99 -18.49 -16.14 -7.96
C ASP A 99 -17.14 -15.58 -8.46
N PHE A 100 -16.75 -15.99 -9.66
CA PHE A 100 -15.52 -15.56 -10.30
C PHE A 100 -15.78 -14.35 -11.20
N ALA A 101 -14.81 -13.45 -11.23
CA ALA A 101 -14.66 -12.45 -12.26
C ALA A 101 -13.32 -12.66 -12.98
N VAL A 102 -13.25 -12.38 -14.29
CA VAL A 102 -11.99 -12.54 -15.02
C VAL A 102 -11.69 -11.35 -15.93
N GLU A 103 -10.46 -10.85 -15.82
CA GLU A 103 -9.91 -9.88 -16.76
C GLU A 103 -9.18 -10.56 -17.91
N VAL A 104 -9.62 -10.33 -19.14
CA VAL A 104 -9.17 -11.08 -20.33
C VAL A 104 -8.65 -10.15 -21.43
N GLY A 105 -7.66 -10.62 -22.17
CA GLY A 105 -7.26 -10.00 -23.43
C GLY A 105 -7.93 -10.69 -24.61
N ILE A 106 -8.51 -9.92 -25.54
CA ILE A 106 -9.29 -10.48 -26.66
C ILE A 106 -8.46 -11.00 -27.84
N ARG A 107 -7.12 -10.92 -27.77
CA ARG A 107 -6.21 -11.17 -28.91
C ARG A 107 -6.43 -12.55 -29.56
N LYS A 108 -6.83 -13.55 -28.77
CA LYS A 108 -6.93 -14.95 -29.23
C LYS A 108 -8.35 -15.37 -29.62
N GLY A 109 -9.29 -14.43 -29.70
CA GLY A 109 -10.71 -14.74 -29.96
C GLY A 109 -11.44 -15.23 -28.70
N HIS A 110 -12.75 -15.40 -28.82
CA HIS A 110 -13.59 -15.85 -27.71
C HIS A 110 -13.38 -17.33 -27.41
N GLU A 111 -13.11 -18.16 -28.41
CA GLU A 111 -12.91 -19.60 -28.25
C GLU A 111 -11.73 -19.91 -27.32
N SER A 112 -10.65 -19.11 -27.40
CA SER A 112 -9.50 -19.26 -26.50
C SER A 112 -9.81 -18.84 -25.07
N THR A 113 -10.74 -17.90 -24.85
CA THR A 113 -11.19 -17.52 -23.50
C THR A 113 -12.09 -18.63 -22.94
N GLU A 114 -12.97 -19.18 -23.76
CA GLU A 114 -13.84 -20.30 -23.39
C GLU A 114 -13.00 -21.52 -22.98
N GLU A 115 -12.20 -22.07 -23.89
CA GLU A 115 -11.39 -23.28 -23.65
C GLU A 115 -10.34 -23.09 -22.56
N GLY A 116 -9.72 -21.90 -22.51
CA GLY A 116 -8.57 -21.64 -21.65
C GLY A 116 -8.93 -21.24 -20.22
N ILE A 117 -10.15 -20.69 -20.00
CA ILE A 117 -10.54 -20.02 -18.76
C ILE A 117 -11.94 -20.46 -18.31
N LEU A 118 -12.97 -20.24 -19.13
CA LEU A 118 -14.36 -20.45 -18.70
C LEU A 118 -14.71 -21.94 -18.54
N ASP A 119 -14.33 -22.77 -19.50
CA ASP A 119 -14.54 -24.22 -19.47
C ASP A 119 -13.87 -24.88 -18.25
N PRO A 120 -12.58 -24.62 -17.95
CA PRO A 120 -11.93 -25.16 -16.74
C PRO A 120 -12.62 -24.76 -15.43
N ILE A 121 -13.02 -23.49 -15.29
CA ILE A 121 -13.72 -23.02 -14.07
C ILE A 121 -15.09 -23.72 -13.97
N THR A 122 -15.84 -23.78 -15.07
CA THR A 122 -17.16 -24.45 -15.12
C THR A 122 -17.02 -25.94 -14.81
N ALA A 123 -16.01 -26.60 -15.37
CA ALA A 123 -15.76 -28.03 -15.15
C ALA A 123 -15.39 -28.35 -13.69
N ALA A 124 -14.74 -27.41 -13.00
CA ALA A 124 -14.44 -27.50 -11.58
C ALA A 124 -15.63 -27.14 -10.66
N GLY A 125 -16.79 -26.81 -11.23
CA GLY A 125 -18.02 -26.49 -10.50
C GLY A 125 -18.15 -25.03 -10.07
N GLY A 126 -17.28 -24.14 -10.56
CA GLY A 126 -17.40 -22.70 -10.35
C GLY A 126 -18.26 -22.02 -11.40
N THR A 127 -18.59 -20.76 -11.12
CA THR A 127 -19.37 -19.86 -11.97
C THR A 127 -18.58 -18.58 -12.20
N VAL A 128 -18.57 -18.10 -13.44
CA VAL A 128 -18.02 -16.80 -13.79
C VAL A 128 -19.20 -15.88 -14.04
N ASP A 129 -19.32 -14.80 -13.26
CA ASP A 129 -20.44 -13.87 -13.33
C ASP A 129 -20.21 -12.78 -14.37
N PHE A 130 -18.95 -12.34 -14.50
CA PHE A 130 -18.57 -11.40 -15.52
C PHE A 130 -17.13 -11.57 -16.02
N ILE A 131 -16.92 -11.20 -17.27
CA ILE A 131 -15.59 -10.98 -17.85
C ILE A 131 -15.44 -9.52 -18.26
N ILE A 132 -14.24 -8.97 -18.07
CA ILE A 132 -13.90 -7.61 -18.49
C ILE A 132 -12.68 -7.66 -19.38
N THR A 133 -12.77 -7.02 -20.53
CA THR A 133 -11.71 -6.99 -21.52
C THR A 133 -10.77 -5.82 -21.29
N ASP A 134 -9.48 -6.10 -21.16
CA ASP A 134 -8.48 -5.10 -20.77
C ASP A 134 -7.92 -4.35 -21.98
N ASN A 135 -8.27 -3.06 -22.09
CA ASN A 135 -7.68 -2.06 -22.99
C ASN A 135 -7.70 -2.47 -24.46
N VAL A 136 -8.86 -2.90 -24.95
CA VAL A 136 -9.03 -3.38 -26.33
C VAL A 136 -8.60 -2.33 -27.35
N PHE A 137 -9.09 -1.10 -27.20
CA PHE A 137 -8.83 -0.02 -28.16
C PHE A 137 -7.43 0.54 -27.97
N VAL A 138 -6.97 0.74 -26.72
CA VAL A 138 -5.58 1.13 -26.45
C VAL A 138 -4.58 0.13 -27.05
N LYS A 139 -4.77 -1.18 -26.84
CA LYS A 139 -3.81 -2.20 -27.31
C LYS A 139 -3.87 -2.42 -28.81
N SER A 140 -5.05 -2.39 -29.42
CA SER A 140 -5.19 -2.65 -30.85
C SER A 140 -4.85 -1.43 -31.71
N GLN A 141 -5.09 -0.20 -31.22
CA GLN A 141 -4.97 1.02 -32.02
C GLN A 141 -3.78 1.92 -31.64
N PHE A 142 -3.40 2.01 -30.36
CA PHE A 142 -2.50 3.08 -29.89
C PHE A 142 -1.17 2.59 -29.30
N LYS A 143 -1.14 1.41 -28.69
CA LYS A 143 0.07 0.90 -28.03
C LYS A 143 1.02 0.25 -29.04
N ALA A 144 2.13 0.92 -29.33
CA ALA A 144 3.09 0.52 -30.36
C ALA A 144 3.60 -0.94 -30.23
N SER A 145 3.72 -1.46 -29.01
CA SER A 145 4.17 -2.83 -28.76
C SER A 145 3.14 -3.89 -29.17
N THR A 146 1.88 -3.52 -29.35
CA THR A 146 0.76 -4.45 -29.65
C THR A 146 0.01 -4.10 -30.92
N THR A 147 0.07 -2.89 -31.45
CA THR A 147 -0.63 -2.51 -32.70
C THR A 147 -0.26 -3.42 -33.88
N ASN A 148 1.03 -3.73 -34.08
CA ASN A 148 1.47 -4.67 -35.13
C ASN A 148 1.01 -6.11 -34.90
N ILE A 149 0.63 -6.45 -33.68
CA ILE A 149 0.17 -7.79 -33.30
C ILE A 149 -1.32 -7.96 -33.63
N TYR A 150 -2.14 -6.94 -33.36
CA TYR A 150 -3.55 -6.94 -33.72
C TYR A 150 -3.74 -6.65 -35.21
N ASN A 151 -3.07 -5.63 -35.71
CA ASN A 151 -3.20 -5.13 -37.09
C ASN A 151 -4.67 -4.89 -37.47
N TRP A 152 -5.43 -4.28 -36.56
CA TRP A 152 -6.84 -3.94 -36.73
C TRP A 152 -6.97 -2.46 -37.06
N THR A 153 -7.84 -2.11 -38.01
CA THR A 153 -8.37 -0.73 -38.07
C THR A 153 -9.31 -0.47 -36.89
N TYR A 154 -9.76 0.78 -36.75
CA TYR A 154 -10.79 1.14 -35.78
C TYR A 154 -12.06 0.30 -35.98
N GLU A 155 -12.55 0.18 -37.21
CA GLU A 155 -13.74 -0.58 -37.56
C GLU A 155 -13.55 -2.09 -37.31
N ASP A 156 -12.35 -2.61 -37.58
CA ASP A 156 -11.99 -3.99 -37.24
C ASP A 156 -12.02 -4.18 -35.72
N ALA A 157 -11.52 -3.24 -34.92
CA ALA A 157 -11.56 -3.33 -33.46
C ALA A 157 -12.98 -3.36 -32.92
N VAL A 158 -13.86 -2.46 -33.40
CA VAL A 158 -15.29 -2.45 -33.05
C VAL A 158 -15.95 -3.78 -33.43
N THR A 159 -15.74 -4.25 -34.66
CA THR A 159 -16.37 -5.48 -35.19
C THR A 159 -15.86 -6.73 -34.48
N ASN A 160 -14.54 -6.83 -34.24
CA ASN A 160 -13.95 -7.98 -33.56
C ASN A 160 -14.35 -8.02 -32.09
N TYR A 161 -14.49 -6.86 -31.43
CA TYR A 161 -14.99 -6.80 -30.06
C TYR A 161 -16.46 -7.24 -29.98
N ALA A 162 -17.34 -6.73 -30.84
CA ALA A 162 -18.74 -7.17 -30.88
C ALA A 162 -18.88 -8.67 -31.19
N THR A 163 -18.04 -9.18 -32.09
CA THR A 163 -17.96 -10.61 -32.42
C THR A 163 -17.52 -11.43 -31.20
N TYR A 164 -16.53 -10.95 -30.45
CA TYR A 164 -16.09 -11.58 -29.21
C TYR A 164 -17.21 -11.65 -28.17
N VAL A 165 -17.96 -10.55 -27.96
CA VAL A 165 -19.12 -10.51 -27.06
C VAL A 165 -20.19 -11.50 -27.50
N ALA A 166 -20.52 -11.54 -28.79
CA ALA A 166 -21.51 -12.47 -29.34
C ALA A 166 -21.10 -13.94 -29.15
N GLY A 167 -19.84 -14.28 -29.41
CA GLY A 167 -19.32 -15.64 -29.26
C GLY A 167 -19.35 -16.14 -27.82
N ILE A 168 -18.87 -15.33 -26.87
CA ILE A 168 -18.94 -15.66 -25.43
C ILE A 168 -20.39 -15.92 -25.01
N LYS A 169 -21.33 -15.06 -25.41
CA LYS A 169 -22.75 -15.17 -25.03
C LYS A 169 -23.50 -16.28 -25.76
N GLU A 170 -22.96 -16.83 -26.85
CA GLU A 170 -23.52 -18.02 -27.49
C GLU A 170 -23.40 -19.25 -26.58
N ASN A 171 -22.26 -19.39 -25.90
CA ASN A 171 -21.97 -20.52 -25.01
C ASN A 171 -22.30 -20.23 -23.53
N TYR A 172 -22.22 -18.96 -23.11
CA TYR A 172 -22.49 -18.50 -21.75
C TYR A 172 -23.49 -17.33 -21.77
N PRO A 173 -24.79 -17.59 -22.02
CA PRO A 173 -25.77 -16.53 -22.27
C PRO A 173 -26.04 -15.60 -21.08
N ASP A 174 -25.81 -16.08 -19.86
CA ASP A 174 -26.03 -15.31 -18.62
C ASP A 174 -24.76 -14.55 -18.16
N LEU A 175 -23.60 -14.84 -18.75
CA LEU A 175 -22.32 -14.20 -18.41
C LEU A 175 -22.33 -12.74 -18.89
N LYS A 176 -22.04 -11.81 -17.97
CA LYS A 176 -21.87 -10.40 -18.34
C LYS A 176 -20.53 -10.18 -19.02
N VAL A 177 -20.52 -9.40 -20.11
CA VAL A 177 -19.29 -9.07 -20.84
C VAL A 177 -19.09 -7.57 -20.84
N GLY A 178 -17.94 -7.14 -20.31
CA GLY A 178 -17.57 -5.74 -20.15
C GLY A 178 -16.31 -5.32 -20.89
N ILE A 179 -16.18 -4.01 -21.06
CA ILE A 179 -14.96 -3.38 -21.58
C ILE A 179 -14.33 -2.49 -20.52
N LEU A 180 -13.01 -2.64 -20.36
CA LEU A 180 -12.16 -1.77 -19.55
C LEU A 180 -11.23 -1.00 -20.48
N GLU A 181 -11.20 0.32 -20.34
CA GLU A 181 -10.30 1.19 -21.11
C GLU A 181 -9.67 2.24 -20.17
N ALA A 182 -8.41 2.58 -20.46
CA ALA A 182 -7.67 3.70 -19.86
C ALA A 182 -8.34 5.05 -20.16
N ALA A 183 -9.44 5.34 -19.48
CA ALA A 183 -10.44 6.33 -19.90
C ALA A 183 -9.90 7.76 -20.00
N PHE A 184 -8.84 8.06 -19.26
CA PHE A 184 -8.21 9.38 -19.23
C PHE A 184 -7.12 9.55 -20.29
N ARG A 185 -6.79 8.52 -21.07
CA ARG A 185 -6.06 8.68 -22.34
C ARG A 185 -6.94 9.19 -23.48
N PHE A 186 -8.25 9.14 -23.31
CA PHE A 186 -9.24 9.62 -24.26
C PHE A 186 -9.84 10.91 -23.73
N HIS A 187 -10.40 11.75 -24.59
CA HIS A 187 -11.40 12.72 -24.15
C HIS A 187 -12.79 12.08 -24.09
N TRP A 188 -13.76 12.80 -23.53
CA TRP A 188 -15.15 12.36 -23.46
C TRP A 188 -16.08 13.39 -24.10
N GLU A 189 -16.67 13.05 -25.25
CA GLU A 189 -17.58 13.92 -26.01
C GLU A 189 -16.97 15.28 -26.42
N ASP A 190 -17.02 16.27 -25.54
CA ASP A 190 -16.43 17.59 -25.78
C ASP A 190 -15.03 17.65 -25.18
N GLN A 191 -14.01 17.59 -26.04
CA GLN A 191 -12.60 17.65 -25.66
C GLN A 191 -12.24 18.91 -24.85
N ALA A 192 -12.96 20.02 -25.03
CA ALA A 192 -12.70 21.24 -24.28
C ALA A 192 -13.26 21.19 -22.85
N ILE A 193 -14.24 20.32 -22.59
CA ILE A 193 -14.86 20.16 -21.26
C ILE A 193 -14.25 18.97 -20.53
N PHE A 194 -14.06 17.84 -21.22
CA PHE A 194 -13.58 16.60 -20.65
C PHE A 194 -12.35 16.07 -21.42
N PRO A 195 -11.21 16.78 -21.37
CA PRO A 195 -10.01 16.41 -22.12
C PRO A 195 -9.43 15.06 -21.67
N ALA A 196 -8.50 14.54 -22.46
CA ALA A 196 -7.54 13.54 -21.97
C ALA A 196 -6.61 14.18 -20.92
N GLU A 197 -6.09 13.38 -19.99
CA GLU A 197 -5.08 13.78 -18.99
C GLU A 197 -3.91 14.55 -19.62
N ASP A 198 -3.44 14.03 -20.76
CA ASP A 198 -2.45 14.69 -21.61
C ASP A 198 -3.09 14.89 -22.98
N PRO A 199 -3.56 16.10 -23.31
CA PRO A 199 -4.18 16.39 -24.60
C PRO A 199 -3.28 16.08 -25.81
N SER A 200 -1.95 16.06 -25.62
CA SER A 200 -1.01 15.68 -26.69
C SER A 200 -0.97 14.18 -26.96
N LYS A 201 -1.49 13.36 -26.04
CA LYS A 201 -1.59 11.90 -26.11
C LYS A 201 -3.05 11.43 -26.12
N ASP A 202 -3.96 12.29 -26.57
CA ASP A 202 -5.38 11.99 -26.68
C ASP A 202 -5.63 10.90 -27.75
N TYR A 203 -6.27 9.81 -27.33
CA TYR A 203 -6.61 8.66 -28.17
C TYR A 203 -7.98 8.78 -28.85
N GLY A 204 -8.67 9.92 -28.71
CA GLY A 204 -9.95 10.21 -29.35
C GLY A 204 -11.11 10.21 -28.38
N ASP A 205 -12.33 10.18 -28.91
CA ASP A 205 -13.56 10.25 -28.12
C ASP A 205 -14.00 8.86 -27.64
N LEU A 206 -13.89 8.62 -26.33
CA LEU A 206 -14.31 7.36 -25.73
C LEU A 206 -15.82 7.12 -25.78
N LYS A 207 -16.64 8.18 -25.79
CA LYS A 207 -18.10 8.05 -25.92
C LYS A 207 -18.47 7.51 -27.28
N THR A 208 -17.83 8.01 -28.34
CA THR A 208 -18.01 7.51 -29.71
C THR A 208 -17.64 6.02 -29.82
N ILE A 209 -16.51 5.61 -29.23
CA ILE A 209 -16.11 4.19 -29.18
C ILE A 209 -17.22 3.33 -28.57
N LEU A 210 -17.76 3.72 -27.42
CA LEU A 210 -18.81 2.96 -26.74
C LEU A 210 -20.11 2.91 -27.55
N VAL A 211 -20.52 4.01 -28.17
CA VAL A 211 -21.71 4.05 -29.05
C VAL A 211 -21.56 3.11 -30.24
N ASP A 212 -20.40 3.09 -30.88
CA ASP A 212 -20.13 2.22 -32.02
C ASP A 212 -20.06 0.73 -31.60
N VAL A 213 -19.48 0.43 -30.44
CA VAL A 213 -19.48 -0.92 -29.86
C VAL A 213 -20.89 -1.39 -29.53
N ILE A 214 -21.72 -0.56 -28.90
CA ILE A 214 -23.13 -0.89 -28.60
C ILE A 214 -23.88 -1.19 -29.91
N ALA A 215 -23.75 -0.32 -30.91
CA ALA A 215 -24.42 -0.51 -32.20
C ALA A 215 -23.95 -1.79 -32.92
N ALA A 216 -22.66 -2.12 -32.84
CA ALA A 216 -22.12 -3.34 -33.42
C ALA A 216 -22.59 -4.61 -32.70
N CYS A 217 -22.67 -4.58 -31.36
CA CYS A 217 -23.27 -5.67 -30.58
C CYS A 217 -24.75 -5.87 -30.93
N ASP A 218 -25.54 -4.79 -31.00
CA ASP A 218 -26.95 -4.84 -31.36
C ASP A 218 -27.16 -5.44 -32.76
N ALA A 219 -26.30 -5.12 -33.72
CA ALA A 219 -26.34 -5.67 -35.07
C ALA A 219 -26.11 -7.19 -35.11
N LEU A 220 -25.41 -7.74 -34.12
CA LEU A 220 -25.20 -9.18 -33.93
C LEU A 220 -26.25 -9.83 -33.01
N GLY A 221 -27.24 -9.07 -32.54
CA GLY A 221 -28.27 -9.57 -31.63
C GLY A 221 -27.76 -9.87 -30.22
N THR A 222 -26.67 -9.22 -29.82
CA THR A 222 -26.08 -9.30 -28.47
C THR A 222 -26.00 -7.90 -27.85
N LYS A 223 -25.48 -7.80 -26.62
CA LYS A 223 -25.20 -6.52 -25.96
C LYS A 223 -23.93 -6.62 -25.13
N ILE A 224 -23.22 -5.50 -25.00
CA ILE A 224 -22.24 -5.30 -23.92
C ILE A 224 -23.00 -4.96 -22.63
N ASP A 225 -22.51 -5.41 -21.47
CA ASP A 225 -23.21 -5.22 -20.18
C ASP A 225 -22.52 -4.21 -19.27
N ILE A 226 -21.19 -4.10 -19.32
CA ILE A 226 -20.39 -3.36 -18.35
C ILE A 226 -19.43 -2.41 -19.06
N PHE A 227 -19.28 -1.20 -18.53
CA PHE A 227 -18.14 -0.33 -18.81
C PHE A 227 -17.38 -0.04 -17.50
N GLN A 228 -16.06 -0.23 -17.54
CA GLN A 228 -15.16 0.05 -16.43
C GLN A 228 -14.06 1.04 -16.87
N PRO A 229 -14.11 2.34 -16.50
CA PRO A 229 -12.97 3.20 -16.71
C PRO A 229 -11.80 2.75 -15.83
N GLU A 230 -10.65 2.54 -16.45
CA GLU A 230 -9.38 2.31 -15.78
C GLU A 230 -8.65 3.65 -15.62
N TYR A 231 -8.15 3.92 -14.41
CA TYR A 231 -6.97 4.75 -14.17
C TYR A 231 -6.66 4.88 -12.66
N SER A 232 -5.48 5.40 -12.32
CA SER A 232 -5.09 5.67 -10.93
C SER A 232 -5.69 6.97 -10.40
N TYR A 233 -5.89 7.02 -9.07
CA TYR A 233 -6.40 8.18 -8.34
C TYR A 233 -5.72 9.50 -8.75
N GLU A 234 -4.38 9.53 -8.72
CA GLU A 234 -3.59 10.72 -9.06
C GLU A 234 -3.93 11.27 -10.46
N ARG A 235 -4.20 10.40 -11.43
CA ARG A 235 -4.44 10.83 -12.80
C ARG A 235 -5.85 11.38 -12.99
N ILE A 236 -6.81 10.93 -12.19
CA ILE A 236 -8.15 11.50 -12.16
C ILE A 236 -8.04 12.96 -11.68
N VAL A 237 -7.34 13.19 -10.57
CA VAL A 237 -7.20 14.54 -9.99
C VAL A 237 -6.34 15.47 -10.85
N ASN A 238 -5.35 14.92 -11.58
CA ASN A 238 -4.51 15.69 -12.49
C ASN A 238 -5.18 16.00 -13.84
N THR A 239 -6.32 15.38 -14.15
CA THR A 239 -7.06 15.69 -15.38
C THR A 239 -8.07 16.80 -15.11
N GLU A 240 -8.06 17.83 -15.95
CA GLU A 240 -9.06 18.88 -15.92
C GLU A 240 -10.47 18.27 -16.02
N ASN A 241 -11.34 18.62 -15.06
CA ASN A 241 -12.69 18.07 -14.91
C ASN A 241 -12.74 16.54 -14.79
N GLY A 242 -11.69 15.89 -14.26
CA GLY A 242 -11.61 14.43 -14.19
C GLY A 242 -12.76 13.75 -13.45
N TRP A 243 -13.20 14.30 -12.31
CA TRP A 243 -14.37 13.79 -11.58
C TRP A 243 -15.69 14.01 -12.33
N ALA A 244 -15.89 15.20 -12.90
CA ALA A 244 -17.08 15.51 -13.69
C ALA A 244 -17.17 14.65 -14.96
N LYS A 245 -16.02 14.30 -15.55
CA LYS A 245 -15.90 13.36 -16.65
C LYS A 245 -16.36 11.95 -16.25
N LEU A 246 -15.97 11.46 -15.07
CA LEU A 246 -16.46 10.18 -14.54
C LEU A 246 -17.97 10.19 -14.30
N GLN A 247 -18.53 11.28 -13.76
CA GLN A 247 -19.99 11.43 -13.60
C GLN A 247 -20.71 11.39 -14.95
N ALA A 248 -20.14 12.02 -15.98
CA ALA A 248 -20.68 11.97 -17.34
C ALA A 248 -20.63 10.56 -17.95
N MET A 249 -19.58 9.79 -17.65
CA MET A 249 -19.46 8.38 -18.05
C MET A 249 -20.49 7.49 -17.33
N GLU A 250 -20.67 7.66 -16.02
CA GLU A 250 -21.68 6.93 -15.24
C GLU A 250 -23.09 7.23 -15.74
N ALA A 251 -23.43 8.50 -15.95
CA ALA A 251 -24.73 8.91 -16.49
C ALA A 251 -24.97 8.36 -17.91
N PHE A 252 -23.93 8.25 -18.73
CA PHE A 252 -24.03 7.60 -20.04
C PHE A 252 -24.30 6.10 -19.90
N CYS A 253 -23.60 5.41 -18.99
CA CYS A 253 -23.84 4.00 -18.73
C CYS A 253 -25.30 3.75 -18.32
N GLU A 254 -25.82 4.54 -17.38
CA GLU A 254 -27.23 4.48 -16.98
C GLU A 254 -28.18 4.68 -18.17
N GLN A 255 -27.91 5.68 -19.02
CA GLN A 255 -28.73 5.97 -20.22
C GLN A 255 -28.70 4.84 -21.26
N GLN A 256 -27.57 4.13 -21.39
CA GLN A 256 -27.41 3.01 -22.31
C GLN A 256 -27.79 1.66 -21.70
N GLY A 257 -28.14 1.61 -20.41
CA GLY A 257 -28.42 0.36 -19.71
C GLY A 257 -27.18 -0.51 -19.50
N LEU A 258 -26.01 0.12 -19.37
CA LEU A 258 -24.75 -0.51 -18.96
C LEU A 258 -24.55 -0.38 -17.45
N GLU A 259 -23.92 -1.36 -16.85
CA GLU A 259 -23.42 -1.26 -15.49
C GLU A 259 -22.09 -0.48 -15.48
N PHE A 260 -22.01 0.54 -14.62
CA PHE A 260 -20.79 1.31 -14.40
C PHE A 260 -19.99 0.68 -13.26
N TYR A 261 -18.84 0.08 -13.59
CA TYR A 261 -17.93 -0.49 -12.60
C TYR A 261 -16.74 0.44 -12.43
N PHE A 262 -16.20 0.56 -11.22
CA PHE A 262 -15.08 1.44 -10.95
C PHE A 262 -13.85 0.67 -10.47
N LEU A 263 -12.69 0.97 -11.04
CA LEU A 263 -11.43 0.39 -10.63
C LEU A 263 -10.75 1.26 -9.57
N PHE A 264 -10.50 0.70 -8.39
CA PHE A 264 -9.74 1.30 -7.31
C PHE A 264 -8.31 0.76 -7.33
N ASN A 265 -7.40 1.59 -7.84
CA ASN A 265 -5.98 1.30 -7.95
C ASN A 265 -5.19 2.62 -7.90
N ASP A 266 -3.92 2.57 -7.53
CA ASP A 266 -3.05 3.75 -7.56
C ASP A 266 -1.66 3.47 -8.12
N HIS A 267 -1.23 4.32 -9.06
CA HIS A 267 0.04 4.17 -9.77
C HIS A 267 1.22 4.55 -8.88
N THR A 268 1.14 5.68 -8.22
CA THR A 268 2.27 6.22 -7.45
C THR A 268 2.49 5.39 -6.20
N GLY A 269 1.45 5.14 -5.42
CA GLY A 269 1.48 4.20 -4.30
C GLY A 269 1.93 2.81 -4.72
N GLY A 270 1.43 2.28 -5.84
CA GLY A 270 1.76 0.95 -6.33
C GLY A 270 3.25 0.75 -6.67
N ASN A 271 3.96 1.83 -7.01
CA ASN A 271 5.40 1.81 -7.29
C ASN A 271 6.26 2.34 -6.11
N THR A 272 5.64 2.71 -4.98
CA THR A 272 6.36 3.39 -3.89
C THR A 272 6.31 2.59 -2.58
N SER A 273 5.12 2.26 -2.07
CA SER A 273 4.98 1.53 -0.80
C SER A 273 3.57 0.99 -0.59
N ASP A 274 3.46 -0.06 0.22
CA ASP A 274 2.19 -0.66 0.66
C ASP A 274 1.28 0.39 1.34
N GLN A 275 1.87 1.23 2.20
CA GLN A 275 1.16 2.29 2.91
C GLN A 275 0.60 3.35 1.95
N LEU A 276 1.42 3.88 1.04
CA LEU A 276 0.96 4.92 0.11
C LEU A 276 -0.09 4.37 -0.87
N PHE A 277 0.06 3.11 -1.30
CA PHE A 277 -0.96 2.43 -2.10
C PHE A 277 -2.29 2.36 -1.36
N HIS A 278 -2.28 1.89 -0.11
CA HIS A 278 -3.47 1.84 0.74
C HIS A 278 -4.12 3.23 0.90
N GLU A 279 -3.35 4.23 1.29
CA GLU A 279 -3.85 5.59 1.55
C GLU A 279 -4.47 6.21 0.29
N ASN A 280 -3.83 6.09 -0.87
CA ASN A 280 -4.34 6.64 -2.12
C ASN A 280 -5.61 5.91 -2.61
N VAL A 281 -5.68 4.59 -2.46
CA VAL A 281 -6.89 3.83 -2.79
C VAL A 281 -8.06 4.22 -1.87
N MET A 282 -7.81 4.37 -0.57
CA MET A 282 -8.84 4.82 0.37
C MET A 282 -9.29 6.27 0.12
N ASN A 283 -8.37 7.16 -0.25
CA ASN A 283 -8.71 8.52 -0.66
C ASN A 283 -9.53 8.53 -1.96
N CYS A 284 -9.24 7.65 -2.91
CA CYS A 284 -10.04 7.48 -4.11
C CYS A 284 -11.49 7.08 -3.79
N LEU A 285 -11.72 6.15 -2.86
CA LEU A 285 -13.06 5.78 -2.38
C LEU A 285 -13.82 6.98 -1.81
N ARG A 286 -13.15 7.81 -1.00
CA ARG A 286 -13.73 9.02 -0.42
C ARG A 286 -14.14 10.02 -1.48
N GLU A 287 -13.28 10.25 -2.47
CA GLU A 287 -13.58 11.16 -3.58
C GLU A 287 -14.69 10.65 -4.48
N VAL A 288 -14.75 9.34 -4.76
CA VAL A 288 -15.88 8.72 -5.49
C VAL A 288 -17.20 9.05 -4.77
N LYS A 289 -17.25 8.88 -3.45
CA LYS A 289 -18.43 9.22 -2.65
C LYS A 289 -18.71 10.72 -2.60
N ALA A 290 -17.68 11.55 -2.41
CA ALA A 290 -17.81 13.00 -2.32
C ALA A 290 -18.33 13.63 -3.62
N ASN A 291 -17.95 13.04 -4.76
CA ASN A 291 -18.43 13.42 -6.09
C ASN A 291 -19.75 12.73 -6.47
N GLY A 292 -20.41 12.03 -5.54
CA GLY A 292 -21.74 11.44 -5.76
C GLY A 292 -21.78 10.35 -6.83
N LEU A 293 -20.65 9.73 -7.15
CA LEU A 293 -20.60 8.55 -8.01
C LEU A 293 -21.19 7.34 -7.25
N THR A 294 -21.91 6.50 -7.97
CA THR A 294 -22.62 5.32 -7.44
C THR A 294 -22.35 4.07 -8.28
N PRO A 295 -21.07 3.67 -8.45
CA PRO A 295 -20.75 2.51 -9.26
C PRO A 295 -21.46 1.26 -8.73
N ALA A 296 -21.96 0.44 -9.64
CA ALA A 296 -22.63 -0.81 -9.28
C ALA A 296 -21.65 -1.79 -8.60
N LEU A 297 -20.37 -1.71 -8.96
CA LEU A 297 -19.29 -2.53 -8.42
C LEU A 297 -17.97 -1.75 -8.36
N GLY A 298 -17.26 -1.87 -7.23
CA GLY A 298 -15.89 -1.41 -7.03
C GLY A 298 -14.90 -2.56 -7.08
N THR A 299 -13.88 -2.47 -7.92
CA THR A 299 -12.79 -3.45 -7.98
C THR A 299 -11.55 -2.89 -7.28
N VAL A 300 -11.19 -3.42 -6.11
CA VAL A 300 -9.88 -3.15 -5.49
C VAL A 300 -8.87 -4.04 -6.20
N GLN A 301 -7.90 -3.43 -6.90
CA GLN A 301 -6.99 -4.15 -7.78
C GLN A 301 -5.59 -3.57 -7.70
N SER A 302 -4.57 -4.44 -7.69
CA SER A 302 -3.19 -4.04 -7.94
C SER A 302 -2.57 -4.88 -9.06
N TRP A 303 -1.81 -4.21 -9.92
CA TRP A 303 -0.88 -4.81 -10.88
C TRP A 303 0.55 -4.28 -10.70
N TYR A 304 0.79 -3.51 -9.64
CA TYR A 304 2.08 -2.90 -9.32
C TYR A 304 2.85 -3.70 -8.27
N ASP A 305 4.06 -3.27 -7.93
CA ASP A 305 4.91 -3.98 -6.95
C ASP A 305 4.34 -3.95 -5.52
N HIS A 306 3.47 -2.97 -5.23
CA HIS A 306 2.77 -2.84 -3.95
C HIS A 306 1.25 -3.11 -4.08
N PRO A 307 0.61 -3.65 -3.03
CA PRO A 307 1.22 -4.10 -1.78
C PRO A 307 2.02 -5.40 -1.98
N VAL A 308 3.11 -5.57 -1.21
CA VAL A 308 3.99 -6.75 -1.31
C VAL A 308 3.34 -7.97 -0.70
N ALA A 309 2.68 -7.80 0.46
CA ALA A 309 1.96 -8.86 1.15
C ALA A 309 0.47 -8.84 0.77
N ILE A 310 -0.10 -10.03 0.54
CA ILE A 310 -1.54 -10.17 0.27
C ILE A 310 -2.33 -10.37 1.56
N LEU A 311 -1.88 -11.28 2.43
CA LEU A 311 -2.49 -11.65 3.70
C LEU A 311 -1.61 -11.20 4.88
N PRO A 312 -2.17 -11.12 6.11
CA PRO A 312 -3.58 -11.26 6.49
C PRO A 312 -4.37 -9.93 6.42
N GLU A 313 -5.69 -9.94 6.67
CA GLU A 313 -6.57 -8.76 6.60
C GLU A 313 -6.52 -7.80 7.80
N ASP A 314 -5.81 -8.18 8.85
CA ASP A 314 -5.63 -7.42 10.09
C ASP A 314 -4.22 -6.83 10.22
N GLN A 315 -3.24 -7.34 9.46
CA GLN A 315 -1.92 -6.75 9.36
C GLN A 315 -1.96 -5.46 8.49
N PRO A 316 -1.52 -4.31 9.02
CA PRO A 316 -1.56 -3.06 8.28
C PRO A 316 -0.92 -3.13 6.89
N TYR A 317 -1.62 -2.56 5.91
CA TYR A 317 -1.18 -2.32 4.53
C TYR A 317 -0.98 -3.54 3.64
N THR A 318 -1.29 -4.75 4.10
CA THR A 318 -1.47 -5.89 3.18
C THR A 318 -2.62 -5.62 2.21
N PHE A 319 -2.69 -6.38 1.12
CA PHE A 319 -3.79 -6.27 0.17
C PHE A 319 -5.16 -6.53 0.82
N MET A 320 -5.26 -7.56 1.67
CA MET A 320 -6.52 -7.87 2.35
C MET A 320 -6.86 -6.88 3.46
N TYR A 321 -5.87 -6.26 4.11
CA TYR A 321 -6.13 -5.15 5.02
C TYR A 321 -6.74 -3.96 4.30
N LEU A 322 -6.21 -3.60 3.13
CA LEU A 322 -6.82 -2.59 2.27
C LEU A 322 -8.24 -2.98 1.88
N ALA A 323 -8.48 -4.21 1.44
CA ALA A 323 -9.83 -4.68 1.09
C ALA A 323 -10.79 -4.58 2.28
N ASN A 324 -10.36 -4.95 3.48
CA ASN A 324 -11.16 -4.87 4.71
C ASN A 324 -11.48 -3.42 5.09
N ALA A 325 -10.48 -2.52 5.06
CA ALA A 325 -10.67 -1.09 5.26
C ALA A 325 -11.65 -0.50 4.25
N PHE A 326 -11.50 -0.86 2.97
CA PHE A 326 -12.37 -0.44 1.87
C PHE A 326 -13.82 -0.88 2.08
N ILE A 327 -14.05 -2.14 2.45
CA ILE A 327 -15.38 -2.70 2.75
C ILE A 327 -16.03 -1.95 3.93
N ARG A 328 -15.32 -1.79 5.05
CA ARG A 328 -15.85 -1.10 6.23
C ARG A 328 -16.25 0.33 5.91
N GLU A 329 -15.43 1.03 5.13
CA GLU A 329 -15.74 2.40 4.72
C GLU A 329 -16.91 2.42 3.73
N SER A 330 -16.97 1.54 2.72
CA SER A 330 -18.02 1.53 1.69
C SER A 330 -19.43 1.34 2.27
N VAL A 331 -19.59 0.47 3.29
CA VAL A 331 -20.88 0.17 3.93
C VAL A 331 -21.26 1.16 5.02
N SER A 332 -20.32 1.98 5.50
CA SER A 332 -20.63 3.01 6.49
C SER A 332 -21.55 4.06 5.85
N THR A 333 -22.85 3.99 6.16
CA THR A 333 -23.78 5.06 5.81
C THR A 333 -23.33 6.29 6.58
N TRP A 334 -22.83 7.31 5.88
CA TRP A 334 -22.62 8.62 6.44
C TRP A 334 -23.97 9.15 6.94
N THR A 335 -24.30 8.90 8.20
CA THR A 335 -25.37 9.64 8.87
C THR A 335 -24.85 11.04 9.09
N TRP A 336 -25.00 11.89 8.08
CA TRP A 336 -24.89 13.32 8.27
C TRP A 336 -25.96 13.70 9.31
N SER A 337 -25.55 14.05 10.53
CA SER A 337 -26.43 14.37 11.65
C SER A 337 -27.11 15.74 11.49
N GLY A 338 -27.61 16.05 10.29
CA GLY A 338 -28.28 17.30 9.93
C GLY A 338 -29.70 17.48 10.48
N THR A 339 -30.09 16.74 11.52
CA THR A 339 -31.40 16.88 12.18
C THR A 339 -31.29 17.48 13.58
N GLU A 340 -30.76 18.70 13.69
CA GLU A 340 -30.96 19.58 14.85
C GLU A 340 -31.52 20.96 14.46
N PHE A 341 -32.55 20.99 13.62
CA PHE A 341 -33.47 22.14 13.55
C PHE A 341 -34.91 21.66 13.80
N ALA A 342 -35.16 21.22 15.03
CA ALA A 342 -36.51 21.11 15.54
C ALA A 342 -36.96 22.48 16.08
N GLU A 343 -37.93 23.05 15.38
CA GLU A 343 -38.73 24.23 15.68
C GLU A 343 -39.05 24.39 17.19
N TRP A 344 -38.41 25.35 17.86
CA TRP A 344 -38.71 25.74 19.25
C TRP A 344 -39.66 26.94 19.26
N ASP A 345 -40.89 26.70 19.72
CA ASP A 345 -41.95 27.68 19.91
C ASP A 345 -41.74 28.43 21.25
N PHE A 346 -41.15 29.62 21.22
CA PHE A 346 -40.92 30.46 22.41
C PHE A 346 -42.14 31.35 22.73
N ASN A 347 -42.91 30.97 23.74
CA ASN A 347 -43.80 31.89 24.46
C ASN A 347 -44.04 31.43 25.91
N SER A 348 -43.18 31.85 26.84
CA SER A 348 -43.63 32.39 28.14
C SER A 348 -42.48 32.96 28.96
N THR A 349 -42.70 34.16 29.49
CA THR A 349 -41.83 34.93 30.37
C THR A 349 -42.22 34.72 31.82
N THR A 350 -41.24 34.54 32.72
CA THR A 350 -41.20 35.10 34.09
C THR A 350 -39.92 34.69 34.83
N LEU A 351 -39.20 35.67 35.39
CA LEU A 351 -38.07 35.51 36.32
C LEU A 351 -38.34 36.41 37.54
N ASP A 352 -37.91 35.98 38.73
CA ASP A 352 -37.70 36.85 39.90
C ASP A 352 -36.47 36.35 40.72
N PRO A 353 -35.60 37.24 41.28
CA PRO A 353 -34.24 36.93 41.76
C PRO A 353 -34.04 37.10 43.30
N VAL A 354 -32.84 36.79 43.84
CA VAL A 354 -32.14 37.30 45.07
C VAL A 354 -31.03 36.26 45.42
N GLY A 355 -29.79 36.52 45.88
CA GLY A 355 -29.01 37.68 46.33
C GLY A 355 -27.68 37.18 47.01
N THR A 356 -26.70 38.08 47.13
CA THR A 356 -25.23 37.92 47.35
C THR A 356 -24.70 37.65 48.77
N ASN A 357 -23.50 37.02 48.89
CA ASN A 357 -22.24 37.58 49.49
C ASN A 357 -21.15 36.51 49.79
N LEU A 358 -19.90 36.75 49.37
CA LEU A 358 -18.71 35.95 49.72
C LEU A 358 -17.49 36.84 50.01
N VAL A 359 -16.75 36.49 51.08
CA VAL A 359 -15.48 37.07 51.55
C VAL A 359 -14.36 36.02 51.34
N ALA A 360 -13.17 36.48 50.95
CA ALA A 360 -12.01 35.70 50.48
C ALA A 360 -11.27 34.83 51.51
N SER A 361 -10.67 33.70 51.08
CA SER A 361 -9.20 33.42 51.12
C SER A 361 -8.79 31.98 50.71
N SER A 362 -7.91 31.90 49.69
CA SER A 362 -6.73 31.02 49.46
C SER A 362 -6.70 29.51 49.83
N ASN A 363 -6.64 28.60 48.84
CA ASN A 363 -5.45 27.86 48.35
C ASN A 363 -5.77 26.52 47.65
N ILE A 364 -5.26 26.37 46.41
CA ILE A 364 -4.73 25.17 45.70
C ILE A 364 -5.63 23.92 45.59
N TYR A 365 -6.24 23.71 44.42
CA TYR A 365 -6.21 22.53 43.51
C TYR A 365 -7.21 22.78 42.37
N ASP A 366 -6.92 22.29 41.16
CA ASP A 366 -7.74 22.49 39.96
C ASP A 366 -9.13 21.86 40.10
N SER A 367 -10.15 22.72 40.15
CA SER A 367 -11.55 22.36 39.95
C SER A 367 -12.22 23.51 39.21
N VAL A 368 -12.79 23.23 38.02
CA VAL A 368 -13.69 24.15 37.32
C VAL A 368 -15.00 24.18 38.11
N LEU A 369 -15.18 25.22 38.92
CA LEU A 369 -16.43 25.55 39.59
C LEU A 369 -17.07 26.74 38.86
N ILE A 370 -18.30 26.58 38.36
CA ILE A 370 -19.11 27.69 37.83
C ILE A 370 -19.82 28.36 39.02
N ASP A 371 -19.38 29.56 39.38
CA ASP A 371 -20.06 30.47 40.33
C ASP A 371 -20.75 31.60 39.55
N VAL A 372 -22.02 31.88 39.87
CA VAL A 372 -22.84 32.92 39.22
C VAL A 372 -23.08 34.06 40.22
N GLY A 373 -22.16 35.04 40.22
CA GLY A 373 -22.27 36.27 41.00
C GLY A 373 -22.87 37.45 40.20
N THR A 374 -23.88 38.11 40.78
CA THR A 374 -24.66 39.24 40.24
C THR A 374 -23.93 40.59 40.31
N GLY A 375 -23.94 41.41 39.23
CA GLY A 375 -23.59 42.84 39.34
C GLY A 375 -23.29 43.65 38.06
N THR A 376 -24.34 44.13 37.41
CA THR A 376 -24.50 45.36 36.60
C THR A 376 -23.38 45.86 35.67
N GLY A 377 -23.64 45.81 34.36
CA GLY A 377 -23.37 46.94 33.45
C GLY A 377 -22.21 46.80 32.47
N SER A 378 -22.33 45.92 31.46
CA SER A 378 -21.78 46.09 30.10
C SER A 378 -22.24 44.93 29.21
N HIS A 379 -22.64 45.20 27.96
CA HIS A 379 -22.88 44.16 26.96
C HIS A 379 -21.59 43.34 26.77
N ARG A 380 -21.61 42.07 27.15
CA ARG A 380 -20.64 41.06 26.74
C ARG A 380 -21.42 39.88 26.15
N SER A 381 -21.14 39.57 24.89
CA SER A 381 -21.61 38.37 24.21
C SER A 381 -20.92 37.16 24.83
N PHE A 382 -21.70 36.14 25.21
CA PHE A 382 -21.19 34.81 25.54
C PHE A 382 -21.01 34.03 24.23
N ILE A 383 -19.80 33.50 24.03
CA ILE A 383 -19.43 32.57 22.95
C ILE A 383 -19.25 31.21 23.64
N PHE A 384 -19.97 30.18 23.19
CA PHE A 384 -19.62 28.80 23.53
C PHE A 384 -18.27 28.48 22.88
N LYS A 385 -17.32 28.00 23.69
CA LYS A 385 -15.98 27.61 23.29
C LYS A 385 -15.97 26.09 23.15
N GLU A 386 -15.96 25.59 21.92
CA GLU A 386 -15.46 24.24 21.63
C GLU A 386 -13.94 24.20 21.88
N PRO A 387 -13.38 23.06 22.31
CA PRO A 387 -11.95 22.95 22.56
C PRO A 387 -11.20 22.85 21.23
N GLY A 388 -10.48 23.92 20.89
CA GLY A 388 -9.17 23.80 20.24
C GLY A 388 -9.05 24.11 18.75
N TYR A 389 -9.43 25.31 18.29
CA TYR A 389 -8.71 26.00 17.20
C TYR A 389 -8.69 27.52 17.45
N GLY A 390 -7.49 28.08 17.57
CA GLY A 390 -7.26 29.50 17.90
C GLY A 390 -6.85 30.35 16.70
N LYS A 391 -7.84 31.08 16.13
CA LYS A 391 -7.85 32.47 15.59
C LYS A 391 -6.65 32.99 14.75
N ASN A 392 -6.84 33.55 13.55
CA ASN A 392 -7.62 34.77 13.24
C ASN A 392 -8.16 34.75 11.79
N GLY A 393 -9.38 35.29 11.60
CA GLY A 393 -10.15 35.17 10.35
C GLY A 393 -9.83 36.17 9.23
N ALA A 394 -10.18 35.73 8.03
CA ALA A 394 -10.60 36.52 6.87
C ALA A 394 -11.84 35.83 6.26
N MET A 395 -12.74 36.64 5.69
CA MET A 395 -14.01 36.23 5.04
C MET A 395 -13.82 35.12 4.00
N ASP A 396 -14.73 34.17 4.00
CA ASP A 396 -14.95 33.20 2.93
C ASP A 396 -15.45 33.92 1.66
N VAL A 397 -14.80 33.65 0.52
CA VAL A 397 -15.22 34.11 -0.81
C VAL A 397 -15.34 32.86 -1.68
N ASN A 398 -16.58 32.46 -1.98
CA ASN A 398 -16.82 31.34 -2.90
C ASN A 398 -16.70 31.79 -4.36
N GLU A 399 -16.03 30.91 -5.11
CA GLU A 399 -16.10 30.62 -6.55
C GLU A 399 -15.62 31.68 -7.56
N LEU A 400 -14.51 31.33 -8.22
CA LEU A 400 -13.96 31.99 -9.39
C LEU A 400 -14.00 30.97 -10.54
N ASN A 401 -14.98 31.09 -11.45
CA ASN A 401 -15.05 30.28 -12.66
C ASN A 401 -14.49 31.09 -13.85
N TYR A 402 -13.49 30.54 -14.54
CA TYR A 402 -12.98 31.09 -15.80
C TYR A 402 -13.86 30.62 -16.97
N PHE A 403 -14.32 31.56 -17.80
CA PHE A 403 -14.90 31.28 -19.12
C PHE A 403 -14.23 32.19 -20.16
N ASP A 404 -13.85 31.61 -21.30
CA ASP A 404 -12.95 32.24 -22.27
C ASP A 404 -13.66 33.01 -23.41
N ASN A 405 -14.84 33.60 -23.19
CA ASN A 405 -15.48 34.52 -24.15
C ASN A 405 -16.33 35.63 -23.49
N GLY A 406 -15.69 36.38 -22.59
CA GLY A 406 -16.28 37.56 -21.96
C GLY A 406 -16.36 37.41 -20.44
N LEU A 407 -15.91 38.43 -19.72
CA LEU A 407 -15.92 38.44 -18.27
C LEU A 407 -17.38 38.54 -17.79
N SER A 408 -17.87 37.48 -17.14
CA SER A 408 -19.16 37.48 -16.45
C SER A 408 -18.92 37.36 -14.96
N ILE A 409 -19.41 38.34 -14.20
CA ILE A 409 -19.35 38.33 -12.74
C ILE A 409 -20.77 38.14 -12.23
N GLN A 410 -20.98 37.08 -11.45
CA GLN A 410 -22.26 36.76 -10.82
C GLN A 410 -22.13 36.93 -9.30
N TRP A 411 -23.11 37.59 -8.68
CA TRP A 411 -23.20 37.78 -7.23
C TRP A 411 -24.50 37.21 -6.69
N ASP A 412 -24.40 36.35 -5.68
CA ASP A 412 -25.52 35.90 -4.86
C ASP A 412 -25.68 36.80 -3.62
N LEU A 413 -26.84 37.42 -3.52
CA LEU A 413 -27.13 38.49 -2.56
C LEU A 413 -27.92 37.95 -1.36
N HIS A 414 -27.48 36.86 -0.74
CA HIS A 414 -28.26 36.20 0.32
C HIS A 414 -28.00 36.68 1.77
N ASP A 415 -27.02 37.56 2.02
CA ASP A 415 -26.66 37.94 3.41
C ASP A 415 -26.50 39.45 3.69
N LEU A 416 -27.42 40.27 3.15
CA LEU A 416 -27.57 41.68 3.52
C LEU A 416 -28.87 41.93 4.31
N THR A 417 -29.02 41.26 5.46
CA THR A 417 -30.12 41.53 6.41
C THR A 417 -29.62 41.99 7.78
N GLY A 418 -28.54 42.77 7.81
CA GLY A 418 -28.14 43.54 9.01
C GLY A 418 -28.92 44.85 9.12
N ASN A 419 -29.95 44.90 9.96
CA ASN A 419 -30.70 46.13 10.24
C ASN A 419 -29.95 47.00 11.27
N THR A 420 -29.03 47.86 10.82
CA THR A 420 -28.47 48.93 11.67
C THR A 420 -29.11 50.26 11.32
N ALA A 421 -29.77 50.88 12.30
CA ALA A 421 -30.60 52.08 12.16
C ALA A 421 -29.85 53.42 11.94
N ASP A 422 -28.56 53.39 11.59
CA ASP A 422 -27.81 54.60 11.25
C ASP A 422 -27.35 54.51 9.79
N GLY A 423 -27.61 55.56 9.01
CA GLY A 423 -27.54 55.56 7.54
C GLY A 423 -26.14 55.36 6.95
N GLY A 424 -25.61 54.15 7.06
CA GLY A 424 -24.41 53.68 6.39
C GLY A 424 -24.74 53.18 4.99
N SER A 425 -24.06 53.73 3.99
CA SER A 425 -24.04 53.18 2.63
C SER A 425 -23.00 52.07 2.56
N THR A 426 -23.44 50.84 2.29
CA THR A 426 -22.53 49.74 1.93
C THR A 426 -21.99 49.99 0.52
N MET A 427 -20.67 50.10 0.37
CA MET A 427 -19.98 50.24 -0.91
C MET A 427 -19.06 49.06 -1.13
N ALA A 428 -19.15 48.43 -2.31
CA ALA A 428 -18.16 47.48 -2.80
C ALA A 428 -17.35 48.17 -3.91
N TYR A 429 -16.02 48.01 -3.88
CA TYR A 429 -15.10 48.55 -4.89
C TYR A 429 -14.44 47.41 -5.66
N LEU A 430 -14.32 47.59 -6.97
CA LEU A 430 -13.45 46.79 -7.85
C LEU A 430 -12.48 47.76 -8.53
N MET A 431 -11.17 47.50 -8.45
CA MET A 431 -10.11 48.30 -9.09
C MET A 431 -9.24 47.41 -9.98
N LEU A 432 -8.83 47.93 -11.14
CA LEU A 432 -7.93 47.28 -12.11
C LEU A 432 -6.68 48.17 -12.29
N SER A 433 -5.47 47.60 -12.27
CA SER A 433 -4.15 48.30 -12.25
C SER A 433 -3.16 47.67 -13.25
N ASP A 434 -2.19 48.43 -13.78
CA ASP A 434 -1.18 47.95 -14.75
C ASP A 434 0.15 47.45 -14.10
N ASN A 435 0.97 46.75 -14.91
CA ASN A 435 2.03 45.82 -14.48
C ASN A 435 3.46 46.40 -14.43
N ASN A 436 3.69 47.62 -13.93
CA ASN A 436 5.06 48.09 -13.70
C ASN A 436 5.22 49.04 -12.51
N ASN A 437 4.94 48.59 -11.29
CA ASN A 437 5.79 48.82 -10.11
C ASN A 437 5.16 48.25 -8.83
N ARG A 438 6.03 47.99 -7.85
CA ARG A 438 5.73 47.60 -6.46
C ARG A 438 4.54 48.38 -5.89
N ALA A 439 3.72 47.72 -5.07
CA ALA A 439 2.95 48.42 -4.05
C ALA A 439 2.92 47.66 -2.72
N ARG A 440 3.83 48.04 -1.80
CA ARG A 440 3.32 48.64 -0.56
C ARG A 440 3.17 50.14 -0.79
N TYR A 441 2.05 50.64 -0.30
CA TYR A 441 1.56 52.02 -0.37
C TYR A 441 2.58 53.06 0.12
N TYR A 442 2.96 54.03 -0.73
CA TYR A 442 3.09 55.48 -0.46
C TYR A 442 3.46 56.25 -1.76
N PRO A 443 3.15 57.55 -1.88
CA PRO A 443 2.55 58.16 -3.06
C PRO A 443 3.60 58.55 -4.11
N GLY A 444 3.41 58.08 -5.34
CA GLY A 444 4.25 58.50 -6.44
C GLY A 444 3.95 57.77 -7.74
N LYS A 445 3.02 58.38 -8.49
CA LYS A 445 2.85 58.33 -9.95
C LYS A 445 2.59 56.97 -10.62
N ASP A 446 1.55 57.02 -11.46
CA ASP A 446 1.19 56.12 -12.54
C ASP A 446 0.26 54.97 -12.13
N ASN A 447 -1.06 55.19 -12.26
CA ASN A 447 -2.09 54.14 -12.31
C ASN A 447 -3.40 54.69 -12.91
N ASN A 448 -3.73 54.27 -14.14
CA ASN A 448 -4.99 54.56 -14.82
C ASN A 448 -5.99 53.41 -14.60
N GLY A 449 -7.09 53.65 -13.88
CA GLY A 449 -8.09 52.61 -13.55
C GLY A 449 -9.56 53.07 -13.62
N LEU A 450 -10.47 52.12 -13.81
CA LEU A 450 -11.93 52.29 -13.70
C LEU A 450 -12.41 51.79 -12.34
N SER A 451 -13.42 52.45 -11.76
CA SER A 451 -14.10 51.98 -10.55
C SER A 451 -15.60 51.91 -10.74
N PHE A 452 -16.21 50.89 -10.15
CA PHE A 452 -17.65 50.63 -10.16
C PHE A 452 -18.18 50.73 -8.73
N SER A 453 -19.36 51.33 -8.56
CA SER A 453 -20.05 51.34 -7.26
C SER A 453 -21.55 51.14 -7.43
N ILE A 454 -22.13 50.29 -6.59
CA ILE A 454 -23.58 50.16 -6.44
C ILE A 454 -23.97 50.73 -5.10
N THR A 455 -24.80 51.78 -5.11
CA THR A 455 -25.24 52.44 -3.88
C THR A 455 -26.75 52.26 -3.71
N ARG A 456 -27.17 51.64 -2.61
CA ARG A 456 -28.57 51.66 -2.15
C ARG A 456 -28.80 52.95 -1.36
N LYS A 457 -29.79 53.75 -1.75
CA LYS A 457 -30.13 54.99 -1.03
C LYS A 457 -31.53 54.90 -0.46
N PHE A 458 -31.62 54.90 0.87
CA PHE A 458 -32.89 54.97 1.58
C PHE A 458 -33.43 56.40 1.52
N ALA A 459 -34.59 56.58 0.88
CA ALA A 459 -35.29 57.86 0.91
C ALA A 459 -35.98 58.01 2.27
N SER A 460 -35.61 59.03 3.04
CA SER A 460 -36.14 59.30 4.39
C SER A 460 -37.63 59.69 4.42
N SER A 461 -38.34 59.65 3.28
CA SER A 461 -39.78 59.84 3.23
C SER A 461 -40.40 59.08 2.04
N LEU A 462 -41.07 57.98 2.37
CA LEU A 462 -42.12 57.25 1.64
C LEU A 462 -41.77 56.53 0.31
N THR A 463 -41.82 55.20 0.44
CA THR A 463 -42.34 54.16 -0.49
C THR A 463 -41.50 53.56 -1.61
N ASN A 464 -40.29 54.03 -1.94
CA ASN A 464 -39.45 53.29 -2.90
C ASN A 464 -37.96 53.33 -2.52
N ASP A 465 -37.31 52.15 -2.50
CA ASP A 465 -35.86 52.02 -2.47
C ASP A 465 -35.31 52.21 -3.90
N TYR A 466 -34.18 52.90 -4.03
CA TYR A 466 -33.50 53.10 -5.31
C TYR A 466 -32.08 52.56 -5.24
N TYR A 467 -31.68 51.86 -6.29
CA TYR A 467 -30.30 51.43 -6.52
C TYR A 467 -29.69 52.25 -7.66
N PHE A 468 -28.47 52.74 -7.44
CA PHE A 468 -27.69 53.43 -8.46
C PHE A 468 -26.46 52.61 -8.80
N LEU A 469 -26.20 52.43 -10.09
CA LEU A 469 -24.90 51.97 -10.58
C LEU A 469 -24.13 53.20 -11.09
N GLU A 470 -22.94 53.42 -10.55
CA GLU A 470 -22.03 54.48 -10.98
C GLU A 470 -20.69 53.92 -11.44
N ILE A 471 -20.18 54.46 -12.55
CA ILE A 471 -18.86 54.14 -13.09
C ILE A 471 -18.03 55.42 -13.11
N HIS A 472 -16.83 55.38 -12.55
CA HIS A 472 -15.93 56.53 -12.46
C HIS A 472 -14.57 56.24 -13.10
N ARG A 473 -14.02 57.23 -13.81
CA ARG A 473 -12.62 57.23 -14.29
C ARG A 473 -11.75 57.90 -13.24
N LEU A 474 -10.65 57.25 -12.86
CA LEU A 474 -9.64 57.86 -12.00
C LEU A 474 -8.67 58.67 -12.89
N SER A 475 -8.30 59.89 -12.47
CA SER A 475 -7.37 60.76 -13.19
C SER A 475 -5.97 60.73 -12.58
N ASP A 476 -4.95 60.80 -13.45
CA ASP A 476 -3.54 60.60 -13.10
C ASP A 476 -2.91 61.71 -12.22
N ASP A 477 -3.60 62.83 -11.98
CA ASP A 477 -2.98 63.98 -11.32
C ASP A 477 -3.14 64.00 -9.78
N GLY A 478 -3.87 63.03 -9.21
CA GLY A 478 -4.10 62.92 -7.76
C GLY A 478 -4.73 64.15 -7.10
N ALA A 479 -5.15 65.14 -7.89
CA ALA A 479 -5.62 66.44 -7.44
C ALA A 479 -7.04 66.75 -7.92
N THR A 480 -7.58 65.95 -8.85
CA THR A 480 -8.96 66.05 -9.32
C THR A 480 -9.81 64.85 -8.88
N ALA A 481 -11.05 65.10 -8.46
CA ALA A 481 -11.97 64.05 -8.02
C ALA A 481 -12.31 63.11 -9.20
N PRO A 482 -12.56 61.81 -8.92
CA PRO A 482 -12.92 60.83 -9.95
C PRO A 482 -14.02 61.35 -10.88
N GLN A 483 -13.83 61.21 -12.19
CA GLN A 483 -14.76 61.72 -13.17
C GLN A 483 -15.85 60.66 -13.43
N GLN A 484 -17.08 60.94 -13.01
CA GLN A 484 -18.23 60.05 -13.23
C GLN A 484 -18.50 59.90 -14.73
N ILE A 485 -18.33 58.69 -15.26
CA ILE A 485 -18.54 58.35 -16.67
C ILE A 485 -19.99 57.93 -16.90
N LEU A 486 -20.59 57.19 -15.97
CA LEU A 486 -21.96 56.68 -16.09
C LEU A 486 -22.66 56.67 -14.73
N LYS A 487 -23.95 57.04 -14.73
CA LYS A 487 -24.88 56.88 -13.60
C LYS A 487 -26.23 56.39 -14.10
N GLN A 488 -26.59 55.15 -13.76
CA GLN A 488 -27.85 54.54 -14.17
C GLN A 488 -28.75 54.30 -12.96
N ASN A 489 -29.99 54.77 -13.02
CA ASN A 489 -31.00 54.52 -12.00
C ASN A 489 -31.70 53.18 -12.27
N LEU A 490 -31.70 52.27 -11.30
CA LEU A 490 -32.46 51.03 -11.34
C LEU A 490 -33.75 51.25 -10.55
N ALA A 491 -34.87 51.51 -11.25
CA ALA A 491 -36.17 51.75 -10.63
C ALA A 491 -36.99 50.46 -10.55
N LEU A 492 -37.49 50.11 -9.36
CA LEU A 492 -38.39 48.97 -9.16
C LEU A 492 -39.87 49.34 -9.40
N PRO A 493 -40.75 48.39 -9.79
CA PRO A 493 -42.13 48.69 -10.11
C PRO A 493 -42.93 49.14 -8.89
N SER A 494 -43.58 50.30 -8.97
CA SER A 494 -44.51 50.78 -7.95
C SER A 494 -45.84 50.02 -8.04
N GLY A 495 -45.98 48.93 -7.30
CA GLY A 495 -47.23 48.15 -7.30
C GLY A 495 -47.31 47.00 -6.30
N GLY A 496 -47.56 47.31 -5.03
CA GLY A 496 -48.44 46.52 -4.15
C GLY A 496 -48.16 45.04 -3.91
N SER A 497 -46.94 44.65 -3.54
CA SER A 497 -46.63 43.51 -2.66
C SER A 497 -45.16 43.62 -2.24
N ALA A 498 -44.79 43.06 -1.08
CA ALA A 498 -43.43 43.21 -0.52
C ALA A 498 -42.37 42.83 -1.57
N PRO A 499 -41.32 43.65 -1.78
CA PRO A 499 -40.35 43.42 -2.84
C PRO A 499 -39.58 42.14 -2.55
N VAL A 500 -39.60 41.19 -3.48
CA VAL A 500 -38.65 40.08 -3.53
C VAL A 500 -37.31 40.70 -3.95
N ALA A 501 -36.27 40.51 -3.14
CA ALA A 501 -34.94 40.98 -3.46
C ALA A 501 -34.48 40.34 -4.79
N PRO A 502 -33.83 41.08 -5.71
CA PRO A 502 -33.22 40.45 -6.88
C PRO A 502 -32.22 39.40 -6.39
N THR A 503 -32.35 38.19 -6.91
CA THR A 503 -31.54 37.05 -6.46
C THR A 503 -30.20 36.99 -7.16
N GLY A 504 -30.00 37.74 -8.26
CA GLY A 504 -28.70 37.87 -8.92
C GLY A 504 -28.59 39.06 -9.87
N LEU A 505 -27.35 39.56 -10.03
CA LEU A 505 -26.96 40.59 -10.99
C LEU A 505 -25.81 40.04 -11.84
N ASN A 506 -25.98 40.06 -13.17
CA ASN A 506 -24.97 39.65 -14.13
C ASN A 506 -24.54 40.83 -14.99
N ILE A 507 -23.23 41.09 -15.03
CA ILE A 507 -22.61 42.08 -15.91
C ILE A 507 -21.67 41.33 -16.85
N THR A 508 -21.82 41.56 -18.15
CA THR A 508 -20.97 41.00 -19.20
C THR A 508 -20.30 42.14 -19.96
N LEU A 509 -18.97 42.08 -20.08
CA LEU A 509 -18.17 42.98 -20.92
C LEU A 509 -17.63 42.20 -22.11
N ASP A 510 -17.88 42.70 -23.32
CA ASP A 510 -17.50 42.03 -24.56
C ASP A 510 -16.90 43.03 -25.57
N GLY A 511 -15.70 42.71 -26.08
CA GLY A 511 -15.02 43.48 -27.10
C GLY A 511 -13.52 43.17 -27.20
N THR A 512 -13.01 43.14 -28.43
CA THR A 512 -11.58 43.16 -28.75
C THR A 512 -11.28 44.45 -29.53
N GLY A 513 -10.40 45.32 -29.01
CA GLY A 513 -10.04 46.61 -29.63
C GLY A 513 -10.58 47.86 -28.93
N THR A 514 -10.71 48.98 -29.66
CA THR A 514 -11.00 50.33 -29.11
C THR A 514 -12.44 50.56 -28.65
N ASP A 515 -13.32 49.58 -28.83
CA ASP A 515 -14.74 49.67 -28.49
C ASP A 515 -15.10 48.53 -27.54
N VAL A 516 -15.51 48.87 -26.32
CA VAL A 516 -15.97 47.91 -25.30
C VAL A 516 -17.49 48.00 -25.22
N SER A 517 -18.15 46.86 -25.43
CA SER A 517 -19.59 46.69 -25.25
C SER A 517 -19.85 46.16 -23.86
N TYR A 518 -20.94 46.59 -23.22
CA TYR A 518 -21.39 46.01 -21.96
C TYR A 518 -22.87 45.62 -22.04
N SER A 519 -23.22 44.55 -21.33
CA SER A 519 -24.61 44.14 -21.10
C SER A 519 -24.82 43.83 -19.62
N ILE A 520 -25.96 44.24 -19.07
CA ILE A 520 -26.34 44.01 -17.68
C ILE A 520 -27.71 43.34 -17.66
N SER A 521 -27.82 42.21 -16.96
CA SER A 521 -29.07 41.51 -16.70
C SER A 521 -29.26 41.26 -15.21
N VAL A 522 -30.52 41.29 -14.74
CA VAL A 522 -30.87 41.09 -13.33
C VAL A 522 -31.89 39.96 -13.27
N SER A 523 -31.62 38.92 -12.47
CA SER A 523 -32.53 37.79 -12.30
C SER A 523 -33.48 38.02 -11.12
N GLY A 524 -34.74 37.56 -11.26
CA GLY A 524 -35.74 37.57 -10.21
C GLY A 524 -36.83 38.66 -10.26
N THR A 525 -36.74 39.69 -11.10
CA THR A 525 -37.84 40.67 -11.31
C THR A 525 -37.86 41.28 -12.72
N THR A 526 -39.04 41.65 -13.23
CA THR A 526 -39.22 42.33 -14.53
C THR A 526 -39.22 43.85 -14.34
N PHE A 527 -38.34 44.58 -15.03
CA PHE A 527 -38.32 46.05 -15.00
C PHE A 527 -39.57 46.66 -15.67
N VAL A 528 -39.96 47.86 -15.24
CA VAL A 528 -41.03 48.63 -15.88
C VAL A 528 -40.63 48.97 -17.32
N GLY A 529 -41.27 48.30 -18.29
CA GLY A 529 -41.01 48.46 -19.72
C GLY A 529 -40.78 47.16 -20.50
N GLY A 530 -40.66 46.01 -19.84
CA GLY A 530 -40.53 44.70 -20.50
C GLY A 530 -39.13 44.40 -21.06
N LEU A 531 -38.11 45.15 -20.64
CA LEU A 531 -36.71 44.89 -21.00
C LEU A 531 -36.03 44.09 -19.88
N THR A 532 -35.56 42.88 -20.22
CA THR A 532 -34.77 41.99 -19.35
C THR A 532 -33.26 42.22 -19.44
N GLN A 533 -32.81 43.11 -20.33
CA GLN A 533 -31.39 43.36 -20.59
C GLN A 533 -31.17 44.84 -20.96
N VAL A 534 -30.11 45.46 -20.41
CA VAL A 534 -29.64 46.79 -20.81
C VAL A 534 -28.24 46.64 -21.40
N SER A 535 -28.03 47.10 -22.63
CA SER A 535 -26.72 47.03 -23.32
C SER A 535 -26.32 48.39 -23.91
N GLY A 536 -25.02 48.68 -23.92
CA GLY A 536 -24.44 49.91 -24.49
C GLY A 536 -22.99 49.72 -24.96
N SER A 537 -22.47 50.66 -25.74
CA SER A 537 -21.06 50.68 -26.18
C SER A 537 -20.40 52.03 -25.91
N ILE A 538 -19.10 52.00 -25.57
CA ILE A 538 -18.27 53.19 -25.37
C ILE A 538 -17.24 53.24 -26.50
N THR A 539 -17.22 54.33 -27.27
CA THR A 539 -16.34 54.54 -28.43
C THR A 539 -15.41 55.75 -28.22
N ASN A 540 -14.17 55.65 -28.72
CA ASN A 540 -13.03 56.61 -28.63
C ASN A 540 -12.20 56.61 -27.33
N ILE A 541 -11.38 55.56 -27.14
CA ILE A 541 -10.19 55.62 -26.28
C ILE A 541 -8.96 55.61 -27.21
N VAL A 542 -8.16 56.68 -27.19
CA VAL A 542 -7.10 56.94 -28.18
C VAL A 542 -5.78 56.20 -27.84
N GLU A 543 -5.11 55.72 -28.88
CA GLU A 543 -3.88 54.92 -28.99
C GLU A 543 -2.76 55.20 -27.96
N ALA A 544 -2.39 54.17 -27.21
CA ALA A 544 -1.02 53.77 -26.88
C ALA A 544 -1.03 52.26 -26.58
N ASP A 545 0.03 51.54 -26.99
CA ASP A 545 0.14 50.07 -27.05
C ASP A 545 -0.61 49.27 -25.94
N TYR A 546 -1.65 48.56 -26.35
CA TYR A 546 -2.33 47.55 -25.52
C TYR A 546 -1.96 46.16 -26.02
N SER A 547 -0.84 45.63 -25.55
CA SER A 547 -0.49 44.21 -25.73
C SER A 547 -0.46 43.42 -24.43
N ASN A 548 -0.87 43.99 -23.29
CA ASN A 548 -0.99 43.24 -22.03
C ASN A 548 -2.03 43.89 -21.10
N PHE A 549 -3.24 43.34 -21.05
CA PHE A 549 -3.98 43.28 -19.80
C PHE A 549 -3.79 41.84 -19.29
N VAL A 550 -2.99 41.70 -18.23
CA VAL A 550 -2.75 40.42 -17.56
C VAL A 550 -3.07 40.64 -16.09
N LEU A 551 -4.04 39.89 -15.56
CA LEU A 551 -4.17 39.66 -14.12
C LEU A 551 -2.98 38.77 -13.72
N ALA A 552 -2.00 39.31 -12.99
CA ALA A 552 -0.80 38.55 -12.62
C ALA A 552 -1.02 37.76 -11.32
N VAL A 553 -0.99 36.43 -11.41
CA VAL A 553 -0.18 35.57 -10.52
C VAL A 553 0.91 35.00 -11.42
N GLY A 554 2.16 35.45 -11.24
CA GLY A 554 3.33 35.02 -12.02
C GLY A 554 4.24 34.10 -11.21
N ALA A 555 5.02 33.22 -11.84
CA ALA A 555 6.32 33.60 -12.42
C ALA A 555 6.54 33.16 -13.90
N TYR A 556 7.68 33.58 -14.45
CA TYR A 556 7.87 34.17 -15.79
C TYR A 556 9.08 33.57 -16.51
N ASN A 557 9.12 33.57 -17.86
CA ASN A 557 10.30 34.04 -18.61
C ASN A 557 10.02 34.43 -20.07
N SER A 558 10.66 35.52 -20.52
CA SER A 558 10.65 36.05 -21.90
C SER A 558 12.09 36.16 -22.44
N GLY A 559 12.28 36.07 -23.77
CA GLY A 559 13.59 35.93 -24.41
C GLY A 559 14.14 37.18 -25.15
N ALA A 560 15.39 37.09 -25.65
CA ALA A 560 15.78 37.25 -27.07
C ALA A 560 17.26 37.74 -27.35
N VAL A 561 17.91 37.06 -28.34
CA VAL A 561 19.02 37.39 -29.30
C VAL A 561 20.46 37.81 -28.87
N ASN A 562 21.54 37.09 -29.27
CA ASN A 562 22.24 37.16 -30.59
C ASN A 562 23.55 36.30 -30.71
N GLU A 563 23.71 35.68 -31.90
CA GLU A 563 24.88 35.23 -32.70
C GLU A 563 26.10 34.43 -32.12
N GLY A 564 26.24 33.18 -32.60
CA GLY A 564 27.42 32.74 -33.37
C GLY A 564 28.30 31.59 -32.84
N ALA A 565 28.12 30.36 -33.37
CA ALA A 565 29.19 29.47 -33.88
C ALA A 565 28.67 28.04 -34.15
N SER A 566 29.41 27.30 -34.99
CA SER A 566 28.97 26.13 -35.77
C SER A 566 29.68 24.83 -35.33
N TYR A 567 29.01 23.69 -35.55
CA TYR A 567 29.49 22.29 -35.65
C TYR A 567 30.41 21.69 -34.56
N VAL A 568 30.03 20.52 -34.02
CA VAL A 568 30.65 19.18 -34.23
C VAL A 568 30.13 18.18 -33.17
N LEU A 569 29.78 16.96 -33.64
CA LEU A 569 29.63 15.73 -32.85
C LEU A 569 30.89 15.47 -31.99
N ASP A 570 30.75 15.22 -30.69
CA ASP A 570 31.30 13.99 -30.09
C ASP A 570 30.79 13.77 -28.65
N ALA A 571 30.60 12.50 -28.34
CA ALA A 571 30.19 11.99 -27.05
C ALA A 571 31.33 12.07 -26.02
N VAL A 572 31.07 12.56 -24.81
CA VAL A 572 31.78 12.18 -23.59
C VAL A 572 30.82 12.37 -22.40
N VAL A 573 30.31 11.26 -21.85
CA VAL A 573 29.84 11.19 -20.47
C VAL A 573 31.07 10.92 -19.62
N THR A 574 31.41 11.83 -18.71
CA THR A 574 32.28 11.53 -17.58
C THR A 574 31.79 12.35 -16.40
N ASP A 575 31.10 11.68 -15.47
CA ASP A 575 31.21 12.02 -14.06
C ASP A 575 31.63 10.75 -13.28
N PRO A 576 32.43 10.90 -12.20
CA PRO A 576 33.13 9.83 -11.54
C PRO A 576 32.31 9.23 -10.39
N LEU A 577 32.24 7.90 -10.35
CA LEU A 577 31.82 7.14 -9.16
C LEU A 577 33.06 6.73 -8.36
N PRO A 578 33.08 6.89 -7.02
CA PRO A 578 34.11 6.29 -6.17
C PRO A 578 33.80 4.83 -5.82
N ALA A 579 34.88 4.06 -5.72
CA ALA A 579 35.02 2.67 -5.26
C ALA A 579 34.66 2.53 -3.76
N ASP A 580 34.33 1.40 -3.13
CA ASP A 580 34.51 -0.06 -3.31
C ASP A 580 33.25 -0.72 -2.66
N THR A 581 32.72 -1.88 -3.07
CA THR A 581 33.26 -3.22 -2.81
C THR A 581 32.81 -4.24 -3.87
N ALA A 582 33.72 -5.14 -4.21
CA ALA A 582 33.72 -5.97 -5.39
C ALA A 582 32.74 -7.16 -5.38
N GLU A 583 31.91 -7.26 -6.41
CA GLU A 583 31.48 -8.53 -6.99
C GLU A 583 31.53 -8.44 -8.52
N VAL A 584 32.30 -9.33 -9.15
CA VAL A 584 32.61 -9.27 -10.59
C VAL A 584 31.48 -9.90 -11.38
N VAL A 585 30.58 -9.07 -11.93
CA VAL A 585 29.71 -9.42 -13.06
C VAL A 585 30.26 -8.74 -14.32
N VAL A 586 30.84 -9.51 -15.23
CA VAL A 586 31.15 -9.04 -16.58
C VAL A 586 29.91 -9.28 -17.45
N HIS A 587 29.14 -8.23 -17.70
CA HIS A 587 28.34 -8.14 -18.92
C HIS A 587 29.25 -7.70 -20.07
N ALA A 588 29.29 -8.49 -21.14
CA ALA A 588 29.87 -8.09 -22.42
C ALA A 588 28.83 -8.31 -23.52
N GLU A 589 28.17 -7.23 -23.93
CA GLU A 589 27.58 -7.14 -25.26
C GLU A 589 28.65 -6.72 -26.28
N ASN A 590 28.55 -7.29 -27.48
CA ASN A 590 29.27 -6.97 -28.71
C ASN A 590 30.72 -7.48 -28.89
N TRP A 591 30.85 -8.67 -29.50
CA TRP A 591 31.99 -8.95 -30.37
C TRP A 591 31.60 -9.64 -31.68
N ASN A 592 31.67 -8.86 -32.77
CA ASN A 592 31.83 -9.31 -34.15
C ASN A 592 33.31 -9.63 -34.39
N GLY A 593 33.64 -10.85 -34.83
CA GLY A 593 35.01 -11.15 -35.25
C GLY A 593 35.32 -12.62 -35.46
N ALA A 594 35.07 -13.11 -36.68
CA ALA A 594 35.67 -14.34 -37.17
C ALA A 594 37.20 -14.19 -37.30
N LEU A 595 37.98 -15.19 -36.86
CA LEU A 595 38.95 -15.92 -37.69
C LEU A 595 39.86 -16.85 -36.86
N ALA A 596 39.78 -18.13 -37.23
CA ALA A 596 40.88 -19.04 -37.53
C ALA A 596 42.25 -18.84 -36.86
N GLY A 597 42.73 -19.95 -36.27
CA GLY A 597 44.12 -20.37 -36.43
C GLY A 597 44.74 -20.93 -35.17
N TRP A 598 44.59 -22.24 -34.93
CA TRP A 598 45.50 -22.97 -34.03
C TRP A 598 46.18 -24.14 -34.72
N ASN A 599 47.44 -24.30 -34.33
CA ASN A 599 48.53 -24.90 -35.08
C ASN A 599 48.53 -26.42 -35.09
N VAL A 600 49.06 -26.93 -36.20
CA VAL A 600 49.56 -28.29 -36.43
C VAL A 600 50.80 -28.56 -35.57
N TYR A 601 50.89 -29.76 -34.97
CA TYR A 601 52.14 -30.54 -34.99
C TYR A 601 51.86 -32.04 -35.19
N ALA A 602 52.20 -32.49 -36.40
CA ALA A 602 52.81 -33.77 -36.78
C ALA A 602 52.22 -35.09 -36.23
N SER A 603 51.39 -35.73 -37.07
CA SER A 603 51.40 -37.19 -37.21
C SER A 603 52.24 -37.58 -38.43
N THR A 604 53.07 -38.60 -38.25
CA THR A 604 54.01 -39.15 -39.23
C THR A 604 53.30 -39.70 -40.48
N ALA A 605 53.64 -39.10 -41.62
CA ALA A 605 53.71 -39.61 -42.97
C ALA A 605 53.02 -40.95 -43.33
N GLY A 606 52.04 -40.87 -44.23
CA GLY A 606 51.85 -41.92 -45.24
C GLY A 606 50.41 -42.17 -45.69
N GLN A 607 50.06 -41.64 -46.85
CA GLN A 607 48.91 -42.00 -47.71
C GLN A 607 47.52 -41.44 -47.36
N GLN A 608 47.19 -40.34 -48.06
CA GLN A 608 45.86 -40.09 -48.60
C GLN A 608 45.46 -41.21 -49.58
N PRO A 609 44.18 -41.62 -49.65
CA PRO A 609 43.34 -40.98 -50.66
C PRO A 609 41.87 -40.72 -50.26
N VAL A 610 41.44 -39.50 -50.62
CA VAL A 610 40.25 -39.15 -51.42
C VAL A 610 38.90 -39.77 -51.04
N ALA A 611 38.01 -38.85 -50.67
CA ALA A 611 36.59 -39.00 -50.38
C ALA A 611 35.74 -39.57 -51.51
N THR A 612 34.71 -40.32 -51.14
CA THR A 612 33.40 -40.30 -51.80
C THR A 612 32.28 -40.63 -50.81
N ASN A 613 31.28 -39.73 -50.79
CA ASN A 613 29.86 -39.90 -50.44
C ASN A 613 29.44 -40.01 -48.97
N SER A 614 28.89 -38.88 -48.50
CA SER A 614 27.59 -38.71 -47.84
C SER A 614 26.97 -39.91 -47.12
N ILE A 615 26.94 -39.85 -45.78
CA ILE A 615 25.89 -40.41 -44.94
C ILE A 615 25.45 -39.29 -43.99
N GLY A 616 24.13 -39.18 -43.83
CA GLY A 616 23.42 -38.05 -43.26
C GLY A 616 23.51 -37.91 -41.74
N ALA A 617 22.90 -36.81 -41.31
CA ALA A 617 22.71 -36.33 -39.95
C ALA A 617 22.31 -37.43 -38.96
N ASP A 618 22.94 -37.41 -37.79
CA ASP A 618 22.31 -37.30 -36.47
C ASP A 618 23.43 -37.31 -35.42
N THR A 619 23.74 -36.15 -34.85
CA THR A 619 24.76 -36.00 -33.80
C THR A 619 24.05 -35.66 -32.51
N TYR A 620 24.15 -36.57 -31.54
CA TYR A 620 23.76 -36.38 -30.15
C TYR A 620 24.61 -35.27 -29.52
N ASP A 621 23.96 -34.31 -28.86
CA ASP A 621 24.58 -33.46 -27.85
C ASP A 621 24.50 -34.18 -26.50
N GLY A 622 25.66 -34.48 -25.93
CA GLY A 622 25.80 -35.04 -24.60
C GLY A 622 27.20 -34.74 -24.08
N VAL A 623 27.27 -33.88 -23.07
CA VAL A 623 28.50 -33.49 -22.37
C VAL A 623 29.00 -34.68 -21.54
N PHE A 624 30.25 -35.10 -21.76
CA PHE A 624 30.91 -36.13 -20.95
C PHE A 624 31.69 -35.49 -19.80
N PHE A 625 31.49 -35.96 -18.56
CA PHE A 625 32.40 -35.74 -17.45
C PHE A 625 33.28 -36.98 -17.23
N ASP A 626 34.57 -36.84 -17.52
CA ASP A 626 35.61 -37.82 -17.21
C ASP A 626 36.18 -37.54 -15.82
N VAL A 627 35.93 -38.42 -14.85
CA VAL A 627 36.51 -38.34 -13.51
C VAL A 627 37.79 -39.17 -13.46
N GLY A 628 38.84 -38.63 -14.08
CA GLY A 628 40.18 -39.21 -14.06
C GLY A 628 40.84 -39.15 -12.68
N ASN A 629 41.72 -40.13 -12.44
CA ASN A 629 42.53 -40.31 -11.21
C ASN A 629 43.16 -39.03 -10.68
N ILE A 630 42.99 -38.80 -9.37
CA ILE A 630 43.68 -37.76 -8.61
C ILE A 630 45.14 -38.20 -8.40
N THR A 631 46.06 -37.53 -9.08
CA THR A 631 47.39 -37.27 -8.50
C THR A 631 47.67 -35.79 -8.55
N ASN A 632 47.54 -35.17 -7.37
CA ASN A 632 48.13 -33.92 -6.89
C ASN A 632 48.12 -32.67 -7.80
N ALA A 633 47.46 -31.65 -7.24
CA ALA A 633 47.71 -30.22 -7.38
C ALA A 633 47.34 -29.58 -8.72
N GLN A 634 46.09 -29.11 -8.82
CA GLN A 634 45.74 -27.73 -9.15
C GLN A 634 44.24 -27.50 -8.90
N ARG A 635 43.92 -26.43 -8.17
CA ARG A 635 42.55 -26.05 -7.82
C ARG A 635 41.90 -25.39 -9.02
N SER A 636 40.77 -25.93 -9.46
CA SER A 636 39.76 -25.18 -10.23
C SER A 636 38.62 -24.88 -9.27
N TYR A 637 38.30 -23.60 -9.10
CA TYR A 637 37.15 -23.14 -8.33
C TYR A 637 35.87 -23.51 -9.11
N MET A 638 35.02 -24.33 -8.51
CA MET A 638 33.59 -24.36 -8.82
C MET A 638 32.88 -23.63 -7.68
N TYR A 639 31.96 -22.73 -8.05
CA TYR A 639 31.10 -21.98 -7.15
C TYR A 639 30.35 -22.94 -6.22
N LYS A 640 30.57 -22.75 -4.92
CA LYS A 640 29.84 -23.36 -3.82
C LYS A 640 29.04 -22.20 -3.23
N GLU A 641 27.71 -22.31 -3.19
CA GLU A 641 26.92 -21.37 -2.39
C GLU A 641 27.32 -21.48 -0.90
N PRO A 642 27.39 -20.36 -0.17
CA PRO A 642 27.93 -20.35 1.18
C PRO A 642 26.86 -20.75 2.20
N GLY A 643 27.17 -21.75 3.01
CA GLY A 643 26.63 -21.86 4.36
C GLY A 643 25.65 -23.01 4.59
N TYR A 644 26.17 -24.21 4.87
CA TYR A 644 25.65 -25.08 5.93
C TYR A 644 26.82 -25.89 6.49
N GLY A 645 26.87 -25.97 7.82
CA GLY A 645 27.95 -26.57 8.58
C GLY A 645 28.12 -28.07 8.33
N GLN A 646 29.33 -28.56 8.57
CA GLN A 646 29.61 -29.99 8.62
C GLN A 646 28.79 -30.64 9.72
N ASN A 647 27.81 -31.47 9.37
CA ASN A 647 27.19 -32.37 10.34
C ASN A 647 28.09 -33.60 10.50
N SER A 648 29.08 -33.50 11.40
CA SER A 648 30.03 -34.58 11.71
C SER A 648 29.50 -35.55 12.80
N GLY A 649 28.19 -35.75 12.89
CA GLY A 649 27.60 -36.57 13.95
C GLY A 649 26.24 -37.14 13.57
N MET A 650 26.22 -38.14 12.69
CA MET A 650 25.18 -39.17 12.74
C MET A 650 25.88 -40.47 13.11
N GLY A 651 25.54 -41.01 14.28
CA GLY A 651 26.06 -42.29 14.75
C GLY A 651 25.58 -43.43 13.86
N ALA A 652 26.33 -44.53 13.84
CA ALA A 652 26.07 -45.70 12.98
C ALA A 652 24.74 -46.44 13.26
N ASP A 653 23.91 -45.96 14.19
CA ASP A 653 22.73 -46.65 14.69
C ASP A 653 21.38 -45.99 14.29
N GLU A 654 21.38 -44.87 13.54
CA GLU A 654 20.15 -44.08 13.24
C GLU A 654 19.50 -44.38 11.87
N LEU A 655 19.92 -45.43 11.17
CA LEU A 655 19.27 -45.89 9.94
C LEU A 655 18.54 -47.20 10.18
N ASN A 656 17.45 -47.13 10.93
CA ASN A 656 16.54 -48.24 11.09
C ASN A 656 15.12 -47.82 10.71
N TYR A 657 14.65 -48.41 9.61
CA TYR A 657 13.27 -48.47 9.12
C TYR A 657 12.74 -47.24 8.37
N PHE A 658 12.09 -47.51 7.23
CA PHE A 658 11.15 -46.57 6.64
C PHE A 658 9.94 -46.51 7.58
N GLU A 659 9.84 -45.48 8.44
CA GLU A 659 8.65 -45.31 9.30
C GLU A 659 7.36 -45.03 8.49
N LYS A 660 7.52 -44.67 7.21
CA LYS A 660 6.44 -44.50 6.23
C LYS A 660 6.83 -45.15 4.90
N PRO A 661 5.86 -45.67 4.11
CA PRO A 661 6.14 -46.27 2.80
C PRO A 661 6.95 -45.32 1.91
N LEU A 662 7.99 -45.83 1.25
CA LEU A 662 8.69 -45.10 0.21
C LEU A 662 7.89 -45.23 -1.08
N ASP A 663 7.35 -44.12 -1.58
CA ASP A 663 6.64 -44.05 -2.85
C ASP A 663 7.57 -43.46 -3.93
N ILE A 664 7.72 -44.19 -5.03
CA ILE A 664 8.55 -43.77 -6.17
C ILE A 664 7.67 -43.78 -7.40
N GLN A 665 7.37 -42.59 -7.92
CA GLN A 665 6.66 -42.41 -9.18
C GLN A 665 7.65 -42.18 -10.31
N TRP A 666 7.47 -42.88 -11.42
CA TRP A 666 8.32 -42.75 -12.60
C TRP A 666 7.49 -42.56 -13.87
N ASP A 667 7.64 -41.40 -14.52
CA ASP A 667 7.13 -41.15 -15.86
C ASP A 667 8.04 -41.80 -16.93
N LEU A 668 7.44 -42.58 -17.82
CA LEU A 668 8.13 -43.35 -18.87
C LEU A 668 8.15 -42.61 -20.22
N SER A 669 7.81 -41.33 -20.25
CA SER A 669 7.74 -40.49 -21.46
C SER A 669 9.02 -40.50 -22.32
N GLU A 670 10.19 -40.75 -21.74
CA GLU A 670 11.48 -40.85 -22.46
C GLU A 670 11.73 -42.17 -23.21
N LEU A 671 10.93 -43.22 -23.00
CA LEU A 671 11.05 -44.51 -23.72
C LEU A 671 10.48 -44.46 -25.15
N ALA A 672 9.91 -43.33 -25.58
CA ALA A 672 9.30 -43.11 -26.89
C ALA A 672 10.31 -42.84 -28.04
N GLY A 673 11.57 -43.26 -27.88
CA GLY A 673 12.60 -43.11 -28.91
C GLY A 673 12.37 -43.97 -30.17
N ASP A 674 12.88 -43.47 -31.30
CA ASP A 674 12.77 -43.96 -32.68
C ASP A 674 12.60 -45.50 -32.81
N PRO A 675 11.55 -46.01 -33.49
CA PRO A 675 11.25 -47.45 -33.65
C PRO A 675 12.35 -48.29 -34.30
N GLY A 676 13.47 -47.68 -34.74
CA GLY A 676 14.65 -48.38 -35.26
C GLY A 676 15.61 -48.98 -34.21
N SER A 677 15.56 -48.59 -32.93
CA SER A 677 16.51 -49.09 -31.92
C SER A 677 16.09 -50.45 -31.36
N LYS A 678 16.97 -51.45 -31.49
CA LYS A 678 16.70 -52.83 -31.05
C LYS A 678 17.10 -52.99 -29.58
N ALA A 679 16.11 -52.85 -28.71
CA ALA A 679 16.13 -53.02 -27.25
C ALA A 679 16.60 -51.80 -26.44
N THR A 680 15.64 -50.99 -25.99
CA THR A 680 15.77 -50.05 -24.87
C THR A 680 15.35 -50.74 -23.57
N SER A 681 16.10 -50.48 -22.50
CA SER A 681 15.79 -50.96 -21.16
C SER A 681 16.12 -49.88 -20.14
N THR A 682 15.21 -49.70 -19.20
CA THR A 682 15.28 -48.71 -18.14
C THR A 682 15.29 -49.45 -16.81
N TYR A 683 16.19 -49.07 -15.89
CA TYR A 683 16.44 -49.82 -14.65
C TYR A 683 16.41 -48.90 -13.42
N LEU A 684 15.84 -49.40 -12.33
CA LEU A 684 15.95 -48.86 -10.98
C LEU A 684 16.75 -49.84 -10.13
N GLY A 685 17.92 -49.44 -9.63
CA GLY A 685 18.76 -50.27 -8.77
C GLY A 685 18.88 -49.72 -7.35
N LEU A 686 18.69 -50.57 -6.35
CA LEU A 686 19.01 -50.31 -4.94
C LEU A 686 20.31 -51.02 -4.58
N PHE A 687 21.36 -50.26 -4.26
CA PHE A 687 22.69 -50.80 -3.95
C PHE A 687 23.19 -50.37 -2.56
N ASP A 688 23.98 -51.24 -1.92
CA ASP A 688 24.77 -50.92 -0.72
C ASP A 688 25.89 -49.91 -1.07
N THR A 689 25.98 -48.83 -0.30
CA THR A 689 26.91 -47.70 -0.49
C THR A 689 28.39 -48.02 -0.28
N ASN A 690 28.74 -49.18 0.28
CA ASN A 690 30.14 -49.54 0.54
C ASN A 690 31.00 -49.78 -0.72
N ASN A 691 30.43 -49.72 -1.93
CA ASN A 691 31.11 -50.01 -3.20
C ASN A 691 30.94 -48.94 -4.30
N ARG A 692 31.08 -47.65 -3.96
CA ARG A 692 30.87 -46.50 -4.89
C ARG A 692 31.68 -46.50 -6.20
N ASN A 693 32.72 -47.33 -6.34
CA ASN A 693 33.67 -47.23 -7.46
C ASN A 693 33.40 -48.16 -8.66
N LYS A 694 32.35 -49.01 -8.67
CA LYS A 694 32.04 -49.88 -9.82
C LYS A 694 30.55 -50.19 -9.95
N TYR A 695 29.80 -49.32 -10.64
CA TYR A 695 28.44 -49.65 -11.11
C TYR A 695 28.54 -50.30 -12.50
N TYR A 696 28.97 -51.56 -12.54
CA TYR A 696 28.94 -52.37 -13.76
C TYR A 696 27.98 -53.55 -13.60
N TYR A 697 27.23 -53.84 -14.66
CA TYR A 697 26.41 -55.03 -14.78
C TYR A 697 27.29 -56.29 -14.82
N GLY A 698 27.63 -56.84 -13.64
CA GLY A 698 28.38 -58.09 -13.52
C GLY A 698 29.43 -58.08 -12.40
N LYS A 699 29.17 -58.91 -11.39
CA LYS A 699 30.04 -59.30 -10.26
C LYS A 699 30.42 -58.18 -9.28
N GLY A 700 29.77 -58.20 -8.10
CA GLY A 700 30.35 -57.60 -6.89
C GLY A 700 29.37 -56.97 -5.91
N ASN A 701 28.18 -56.55 -6.34
CA ASN A 701 27.24 -55.80 -5.50
C ASN A 701 26.01 -56.64 -5.16
N ASN A 702 25.59 -56.61 -3.90
CA ASN A 702 24.31 -57.14 -3.46
C ASN A 702 23.26 -56.03 -3.65
N GLY A 703 22.21 -56.29 -4.43
CA GLY A 703 21.21 -55.27 -4.71
C GLY A 703 20.00 -55.80 -5.48
N LEU A 704 18.87 -55.11 -5.31
CA LEU A 704 17.61 -55.35 -6.01
C LEU A 704 17.54 -54.41 -7.22
N VAL A 705 17.25 -54.97 -8.39
CA VAL A 705 17.15 -54.24 -9.65
C VAL A 705 15.77 -54.49 -10.26
N PHE A 706 15.02 -53.42 -10.46
CA PHE A 706 13.78 -53.41 -11.22
C PHE A 706 14.11 -52.97 -12.64
N SER A 707 13.61 -53.67 -13.64
CA SER A 707 13.88 -53.34 -15.03
C SER A 707 12.66 -53.51 -15.92
N ILE A 708 12.35 -52.49 -16.71
CA ILE A 708 11.38 -52.59 -17.78
C ILE A 708 12.15 -52.74 -19.09
N ASN A 709 11.86 -53.83 -19.79
CA ASN A 709 12.56 -54.18 -21.02
C ASN A 709 11.56 -54.27 -22.18
N ARG A 710 11.86 -53.60 -23.29
CA ARG A 710 11.16 -53.80 -24.58
C ARG A 710 11.96 -54.80 -25.42
N LYS A 711 11.35 -55.92 -25.81
CA LYS A 711 12.02 -56.93 -26.66
C LYS A 711 11.35 -57.07 -28.02
N TYR A 712 12.07 -56.65 -29.05
CA TYR A 712 11.66 -56.83 -30.45
C TYR A 712 11.87 -58.29 -30.89
N TRP A 713 10.79 -58.98 -31.30
CA TRP A 713 10.90 -60.35 -31.84
C TRP A 713 11.22 -60.29 -33.33
N ALA A 714 12.43 -60.66 -33.73
CA ALA A 714 12.93 -60.58 -35.12
C ALA A 714 12.23 -61.49 -36.16
N GLY A 715 11.03 -62.01 -35.86
CA GLY A 715 10.29 -62.95 -36.71
C GLY A 715 8.76 -62.96 -36.49
N GLY A 716 8.20 -61.96 -35.81
CA GLY A 716 6.75 -61.81 -35.61
C GLY A 716 6.39 -60.36 -35.26
N THR A 717 5.19 -59.92 -35.67
CA THR A 717 4.68 -58.52 -35.67
C THR A 717 4.32 -57.95 -34.29
N ASN A 718 4.89 -58.45 -33.18
CA ASN A 718 4.48 -57.99 -31.85
C ASN A 718 5.70 -57.66 -30.98
N ASP A 719 5.80 -56.40 -30.57
CA ASP A 719 6.60 -55.99 -29.41
C ASP A 719 5.92 -56.44 -28.12
N TYR A 720 6.72 -56.82 -27.13
CA TYR A 720 6.24 -57.06 -25.78
C TYR A 720 7.18 -56.42 -24.76
N TYR A 721 6.56 -55.75 -23.79
CA TYR A 721 7.22 -55.24 -22.60
C TYR A 721 7.22 -56.33 -21.53
N TYR A 722 8.22 -56.33 -20.67
CA TYR A 722 8.16 -57.08 -19.42
C TYR A 722 8.89 -56.34 -18.30
N LEU A 723 8.32 -56.44 -17.10
CA LEU A 723 8.99 -56.08 -15.86
C LEU A 723 9.82 -57.28 -15.40
N GLU A 724 11.08 -57.05 -15.09
CA GLU A 724 11.98 -58.05 -14.53
C GLU A 724 12.63 -57.50 -13.25
N ILE A 725 12.42 -58.22 -12.15
CA ILE A 725 13.04 -57.95 -10.86
C ILE A 725 14.19 -58.96 -10.68
N MET A 726 15.39 -58.44 -10.50
CA MET A 726 16.61 -59.22 -10.32
C MET A 726 17.22 -58.93 -8.97
N HIS A 727 17.79 -59.96 -8.36
CA HIS A 727 18.67 -59.82 -7.21
C HIS A 727 20.08 -60.19 -7.65
N THR A 728 20.99 -59.24 -7.46
CA THR A 728 22.41 -59.46 -7.69
C THR A 728 23.04 -59.90 -6.37
N THR A 729 23.86 -60.95 -6.41
CA THR A 729 24.70 -61.32 -5.26
C THR A 729 26.16 -61.24 -5.66
N SER A 730 27.05 -60.96 -4.70
CA SER A 730 28.49 -60.84 -4.95
C SER A 730 29.13 -62.10 -5.57
N ALA A 731 28.51 -63.29 -5.40
CA ALA A 731 29.08 -64.57 -5.82
C ALA A 731 28.48 -65.18 -7.10
N ALA A 732 27.23 -64.86 -7.42
CA ALA A 732 26.53 -65.34 -8.61
C ALA A 732 25.89 -64.13 -9.30
N GLY A 733 26.12 -63.97 -10.61
CA GLY A 733 25.53 -62.86 -11.38
C GLY A 733 24.00 -62.72 -11.20
N PRO A 734 23.37 -61.68 -11.79
CA PRO A 734 21.97 -61.35 -11.54
C PRO A 734 21.06 -62.59 -11.61
N VAL A 735 20.40 -62.90 -10.49
CA VAL A 735 19.39 -63.95 -10.38
C VAL A 735 18.04 -63.29 -10.59
N ARG A 736 17.34 -63.69 -11.64
CA ARG A 736 15.96 -63.27 -11.90
C ARG A 736 15.06 -63.79 -10.80
N LEU A 737 14.49 -62.89 -10.01
CA LEU A 737 13.53 -63.21 -8.97
C LEU A 737 12.12 -63.27 -9.53
N LEU A 738 11.76 -62.29 -10.36
CA LEU A 738 10.45 -62.19 -10.98
C LEU A 738 10.56 -61.69 -12.41
N LYS A 739 9.74 -62.24 -13.31
CA LYS A 739 9.51 -61.67 -14.63
C LYS A 739 8.03 -61.69 -14.92
N HIS A 740 7.46 -60.52 -15.18
CA HIS A 740 6.05 -60.36 -15.52
C HIS A 740 5.93 -59.71 -16.89
N ASN A 741 5.22 -60.38 -17.79
CA ASN A 741 4.97 -59.82 -19.13
C ASN A 741 3.71 -58.95 -19.05
N PHE A 742 3.66 -57.88 -19.84
CA PHE A 742 2.43 -57.12 -20.04
C PHE A 742 1.59 -57.81 -21.13
N THR A 743 0.27 -57.93 -20.93
CA THR A 743 -0.63 -58.46 -21.96
C THR A 743 -1.29 -57.30 -22.68
N LEU A 744 -1.06 -57.19 -23.98
CA LEU A 744 -1.78 -56.22 -24.81
C LEU A 744 -3.25 -56.65 -24.96
N PRO A 745 -4.20 -55.71 -24.91
CA PRO A 745 -5.60 -55.99 -25.21
C PRO A 745 -5.72 -56.64 -26.60
N SER A 746 -6.45 -57.75 -26.70
CA SER A 746 -6.61 -58.44 -27.98
C SER A 746 -7.37 -57.56 -28.99
N GLY A 747 -6.69 -57.06 -30.02
CA GLY A 747 -7.32 -56.37 -31.15
C GLY A 747 -6.72 -55.02 -31.57
N THR A 748 -5.67 -54.52 -30.92
CA THR A 748 -5.02 -53.25 -31.30
C THR A 748 -4.01 -53.46 -32.43
N ASN A 749 -4.12 -52.69 -33.52
CA ASN A 749 -3.12 -52.66 -34.60
C ASN A 749 -1.82 -51.97 -34.12
N GLU A 750 -0.67 -52.32 -34.71
CA GLU A 750 0.69 -51.90 -34.32
C GLU A 750 0.92 -50.38 -34.13
N THR A 751 0.01 -49.51 -34.57
CA THR A 751 0.13 -48.04 -34.46
C THR A 751 -0.45 -47.44 -33.18
N ASP A 752 -1.20 -48.19 -32.36
CA ASP A 752 -1.81 -47.72 -31.10
C ASP A 752 -1.23 -48.45 -29.87
N LEU A 753 0.09 -48.63 -29.83
CA LEU A 753 0.77 -49.11 -28.63
C LEU A 753 0.80 -47.98 -27.59
N VAL A 754 -0.19 -47.95 -26.69
CA VAL A 754 -0.10 -47.12 -25.49
C VAL A 754 0.97 -47.73 -24.59
N ALA A 755 2.17 -47.14 -24.60
CA ALA A 755 3.21 -47.46 -23.63
C ALA A 755 2.65 -47.23 -22.22
N PRO A 756 3.08 -48.01 -21.20
CA PRO A 756 2.78 -47.65 -19.82
C PRO A 756 3.21 -46.20 -19.59
N THR A 757 2.29 -45.36 -19.10
CA THR A 757 2.49 -43.92 -18.93
C THR A 757 3.10 -43.59 -17.57
N GLY A 758 3.16 -44.55 -16.65
CA GLY A 758 3.81 -44.39 -15.36
C GLY A 758 4.00 -45.71 -14.64
N LEU A 759 4.97 -45.75 -13.72
CA LEU A 759 5.23 -46.85 -12.81
C LEU A 759 5.34 -46.30 -11.39
N ASP A 760 4.44 -46.73 -10.50
CA ASP A 760 4.51 -46.42 -9.07
C ASP A 760 5.02 -47.63 -8.32
N ILE A 761 6.10 -47.48 -7.56
CA ILE A 761 6.67 -48.54 -6.74
C ILE A 761 6.58 -48.10 -5.28
N MET A 762 5.71 -48.73 -4.50
CA MET A 762 5.73 -48.60 -3.04
C MET A 762 6.61 -49.69 -2.44
N LEU A 763 7.55 -49.29 -1.59
CA LEU A 763 8.32 -50.20 -0.75
C LEU A 763 7.91 -49.99 0.71
N ASP A 764 7.49 -51.07 1.38
CA ASP A 764 7.12 -51.06 2.79
C ASP A 764 7.87 -52.20 3.51
N GLY A 765 8.58 -51.89 4.59
CA GLY A 765 9.34 -52.90 5.31
C GLY A 765 9.73 -52.50 6.72
N THR A 766 9.24 -53.26 7.71
CA THR A 766 9.75 -53.29 9.08
C THR A 766 10.25 -54.70 9.41
N GLY A 767 11.47 -54.81 9.96
CA GLY A 767 12.01 -56.08 10.48
C GLY A 767 12.49 -57.14 9.47
N GLY A 768 13.21 -56.74 8.40
CA GLY A 768 13.89 -57.69 7.49
C GLY A 768 13.02 -58.33 6.41
N ASN A 769 11.73 -57.96 6.35
CA ASN A 769 10.85 -58.25 5.23
C ASN A 769 10.54 -56.96 4.49
N VAL A 770 10.83 -56.92 3.19
CA VAL A 770 10.44 -55.82 2.31
C VAL A 770 9.28 -56.31 1.46
N SER A 771 8.10 -55.73 1.70
CA SER A 771 6.99 -55.78 0.76
C SER A 771 7.16 -54.70 -0.30
N TYR A 772 6.74 -55.02 -1.52
CA TYR A 772 6.66 -54.08 -2.61
C TYR A 772 5.26 -54.17 -3.23
N SER A 773 4.72 -53.04 -3.65
CA SER A 773 3.66 -53.00 -4.66
C SER A 773 4.13 -52.19 -5.87
N VAL A 774 3.74 -52.63 -7.05
CA VAL A 774 4.05 -51.97 -8.31
C VAL A 774 2.75 -51.75 -9.06
N THR A 775 2.38 -50.49 -9.22
CA THR A 775 1.22 -50.06 -10.02
C THR A 775 1.71 -49.54 -11.36
N VAL A 776 1.05 -49.92 -12.44
CA VAL A 776 1.41 -49.47 -13.78
C VAL A 776 0.24 -48.69 -14.38
N SER A 777 0.50 -47.43 -14.70
CA SER A 777 -0.47 -46.53 -15.29
C SER A 777 -0.51 -46.70 -16.81
N GLY A 778 -1.72 -46.69 -17.39
CA GLY A 778 -1.94 -46.79 -18.85
C GLY A 778 -2.04 -48.20 -19.44
N THR A 779 -1.75 -49.28 -18.69
CA THR A 779 -1.91 -50.67 -19.16
C THR A 779 -2.22 -51.67 -18.02
N THR A 780 -2.38 -52.97 -18.33
CA THR A 780 -2.59 -54.04 -17.34
C THR A 780 -1.56 -55.16 -17.49
N PHE A 781 -1.29 -55.86 -16.39
CA PHE A 781 -0.43 -57.04 -16.38
C PHE A 781 -1.11 -58.26 -17.02
N ALA A 782 -0.33 -59.29 -17.33
CA ALA A 782 -0.84 -60.54 -17.88
C ALA A 782 -1.74 -61.30 -16.87
N GLY A 783 -3.00 -60.92 -16.83
CA GLY A 783 -4.00 -61.38 -15.85
C GLY A 783 -5.17 -60.40 -15.67
N GLY A 784 -5.00 -59.14 -16.09
CA GLY A 784 -5.99 -58.07 -15.93
C GLY A 784 -5.75 -57.16 -14.73
N ASP A 785 -4.79 -57.52 -13.87
CA ASP A 785 -4.45 -56.75 -12.67
C ASP A 785 -3.67 -55.46 -13.03
N ARG A 786 -3.92 -54.38 -12.27
CA ARG A 786 -3.21 -53.08 -12.39
C ARG A 786 -2.08 -52.90 -11.38
N GLU A 787 -2.02 -53.78 -10.40
CA GLU A 787 -1.06 -53.77 -9.30
C GLU A 787 -0.48 -55.18 -9.13
N ILE A 788 0.84 -55.28 -8.98
CA ILE A 788 1.50 -56.50 -8.53
C ILE A 788 2.18 -56.21 -7.21
N SER A 789 1.79 -56.95 -6.17
CA SER A 789 2.47 -56.92 -4.88
C SER A 789 3.22 -58.21 -4.60
N GLY A 790 4.29 -58.11 -3.83
CA GLY A 790 5.09 -59.25 -3.37
C GLY A 790 5.83 -58.91 -2.10
N SER A 791 6.40 -59.93 -1.45
CA SER A 791 7.29 -59.73 -0.30
C SER A 791 8.51 -60.62 -0.42
N PHE A 792 9.67 -60.08 -0.06
CA PHE A 792 10.90 -60.85 0.06
C PHE A 792 11.09 -61.23 1.53
N THR A 793 11.05 -62.53 1.82
CA THR A 793 11.35 -63.09 3.14
C THR A 793 12.78 -63.64 3.15
N ASN A 794 13.58 -63.23 4.14
CA ASN A 794 15.01 -63.58 4.34
C ASN A 794 16.03 -62.80 3.48
N ILE A 795 15.92 -61.48 3.39
CA ILE A 795 17.12 -60.67 3.10
C ILE A 795 17.90 -60.61 4.42
N VAL A 796 18.88 -61.50 4.57
CA VAL A 796 19.64 -61.67 5.82
C VAL A 796 20.37 -60.37 6.15
N GLU A 797 20.16 -59.86 7.36
CA GLU A 797 20.84 -58.72 7.98
C GLU A 797 22.37 -58.83 7.82
N THR A 798 22.92 -58.13 6.83
CA THR A 798 24.29 -57.62 6.91
C THR A 798 24.33 -56.27 6.21
N ASP A 799 24.40 -55.20 7.01
CA ASP A 799 24.76 -53.81 6.68
C ASP A 799 24.07 -53.15 5.48
N TYR A 800 22.78 -52.81 5.63
CA TYR A 800 22.07 -51.92 4.68
C TYR A 800 21.75 -50.55 5.33
N SER A 801 22.73 -49.91 5.97
CA SER A 801 22.54 -48.60 6.60
C SER A 801 22.52 -47.44 5.59
N ALA A 802 22.75 -47.67 4.29
CA ALA A 802 22.54 -46.63 3.27
C ALA A 802 22.31 -47.26 1.90
N PHE A 803 21.23 -46.84 1.23
CA PHE A 803 20.93 -47.19 -0.15
C PHE A 803 21.40 -46.07 -1.09
N ALA A 804 22.01 -46.43 -2.21
CA ALA A 804 22.15 -45.54 -3.36
C ALA A 804 21.07 -45.92 -4.38
N LEU A 805 20.23 -44.96 -4.76
CA LEU A 805 19.28 -45.10 -5.86
C LEU A 805 20.00 -44.76 -7.16
N ALA A 806 20.07 -45.71 -8.08
CA ALA A 806 20.59 -45.45 -9.43
C ALA A 806 19.46 -45.61 -10.45
N ILE A 807 19.25 -44.54 -11.23
CA ILE A 807 18.34 -44.49 -12.37
C ILE A 807 19.19 -44.42 -13.63
N GLY A 808 18.93 -45.28 -14.61
CA GLY A 808 19.66 -45.22 -15.88
C GLY A 808 18.93 -45.91 -17.04
N ALA A 809 19.11 -45.34 -18.23
CA ALA A 809 18.74 -45.96 -19.50
C ALA A 809 19.98 -46.61 -20.13
N CYS A 810 19.86 -47.85 -20.63
CA CYS A 810 20.93 -48.50 -21.37
C CYS A 810 20.47 -48.86 -22.78
N ASN A 811 21.29 -48.53 -23.77
CA ASN A 811 21.04 -48.85 -25.18
C ASN A 811 21.97 -50.00 -25.59
N VAL A 812 21.43 -51.23 -25.69
CA VAL A 812 22.26 -52.43 -25.94
C VAL A 812 22.28 -52.72 -27.44
N GLY A 813 23.11 -51.99 -28.19
CA GLY A 813 23.35 -52.28 -29.59
C GLY A 813 23.94 -53.69 -29.76
N VAL A 814 23.25 -54.56 -30.49
CA VAL A 814 23.72 -55.93 -30.77
C VAL A 814 24.97 -55.87 -31.67
N GLY A 815 26.16 -55.97 -31.08
CA GLY A 815 27.41 -56.16 -31.82
C GLY A 815 28.64 -55.39 -31.31
N VAL A 816 28.52 -54.52 -30.31
CA VAL A 816 29.68 -53.82 -29.73
C VAL A 816 30.21 -54.64 -28.55
N VAL A 817 31.47 -55.06 -28.64
CA VAL A 817 32.16 -55.91 -27.63
C VAL A 817 32.76 -55.07 -26.49
N ASP A 818 32.52 -53.75 -26.51
CA ASP A 818 32.98 -52.81 -25.49
C ASP A 818 31.80 -52.33 -24.64
N ALA A 819 32.06 -52.19 -23.33
CA ALA A 819 31.08 -52.09 -22.26
C ALA A 819 30.01 -51.01 -22.45
N PRO A 820 28.76 -51.23 -21.96
CA PRO A 820 27.71 -50.21 -21.99
C PRO A 820 28.15 -48.94 -21.24
N SER A 821 27.93 -47.78 -21.85
CA SER A 821 28.07 -46.47 -21.20
C SER A 821 26.79 -46.14 -20.46
N PHE A 822 26.88 -45.83 -19.16
CA PHE A 822 25.77 -45.37 -18.33
C PHE A 822 25.86 -43.86 -18.18
N ILE A 823 24.73 -43.16 -18.32
CA ILE A 823 24.56 -41.79 -17.83
C ILE A 823 23.98 -41.95 -16.42
N THR A 824 24.75 -41.58 -15.40
CA THR A 824 24.27 -41.52 -14.03
C THR A 824 24.03 -40.06 -13.70
N ASP A 825 22.77 -39.67 -13.53
CA ASP A 825 22.45 -38.41 -12.86
C ASP A 825 22.45 -38.67 -11.35
N SER A 826 23.14 -37.83 -10.59
CA SER A 826 23.21 -37.95 -9.14
C SER A 826 22.04 -37.24 -8.49
N ILE A 827 21.06 -38.01 -8.00
CA ILE A 827 19.97 -37.50 -7.15
C ILE A 827 20.43 -37.57 -5.70
N VAL A 828 20.56 -36.41 -5.04
CA VAL A 828 20.71 -36.31 -3.59
C VAL A 828 19.29 -36.27 -3.02
N ILE A 829 18.91 -37.27 -2.23
CA ILE A 829 17.70 -37.20 -1.41
C ILE A 829 18.13 -36.58 -0.09
N GLU A 830 17.93 -35.27 0.04
CA GLU A 830 17.97 -34.62 1.34
C GLU A 830 16.64 -34.89 2.03
N ALA A 831 16.66 -35.57 3.18
CA ALA A 831 15.54 -35.51 4.09
C ALA A 831 15.43 -34.05 4.52
N LEU A 832 14.40 -33.34 4.04
CA LEU A 832 14.10 -32.00 4.52
C LEU A 832 13.92 -32.13 6.04
N PRO A 833 14.83 -31.55 6.86
CA PRO A 833 14.55 -31.50 8.29
C PRO A 833 13.22 -30.79 8.44
N ILE A 834 12.31 -31.36 9.24
CA ILE A 834 11.06 -30.70 9.60
C ILE A 834 11.47 -29.44 10.37
N SER A 835 11.62 -28.32 9.69
CA SER A 835 11.97 -27.06 10.34
C SER A 835 10.70 -26.52 10.98
N ALA A 836 10.69 -26.40 12.31
CA ALA A 836 9.66 -25.61 12.97
C ALA A 836 9.86 -24.15 12.55
N LEU A 837 8.86 -23.57 11.88
CA LEU A 837 8.91 -22.15 11.51
C LEU A 837 8.89 -21.30 12.80
N PRO A 838 9.80 -20.35 12.98
CA PRO A 838 9.72 -19.41 14.10
C PRO A 838 8.45 -18.56 14.01
N PHE A 839 7.99 -18.03 15.14
CA PHE A 839 7.01 -16.94 15.15
C PHE A 839 7.69 -15.64 14.74
N ASP A 840 6.92 -14.65 14.31
CA ASP A 840 7.48 -13.35 13.96
C ASP A 840 8.19 -12.71 15.16
N VAL A 841 9.30 -12.02 14.87
CA VAL A 841 10.00 -11.26 15.90
C VAL A 841 9.13 -10.04 16.23
N ILE A 842 8.58 -10.01 17.43
CA ILE A 842 7.88 -8.83 17.92
C ILE A 842 8.91 -7.71 18.15
N VAL A 843 8.86 -6.73 17.26
CA VAL A 843 9.53 -5.44 17.41
C VAL A 843 8.53 -4.50 18.06
N GLY A 844 8.80 -4.10 19.30
CA GLY A 844 7.93 -3.15 20.01
C GLY A 844 7.81 -1.83 19.23
N PRO A 845 6.70 -1.09 19.41
CA PRO A 845 6.50 0.18 18.74
C PRO A 845 7.61 1.17 19.10
N ASN A 846 7.89 2.11 18.19
CA ASN A 846 8.72 3.26 18.53
C ASN A 846 7.94 4.16 19.50
N LEU A 847 8.42 4.26 20.74
CA LEU A 847 7.80 5.07 21.79
C LEU A 847 8.03 6.58 21.61
N ILE A 848 8.84 7.00 20.63
CA ILE A 848 9.04 8.40 20.25
C ILE A 848 8.06 8.75 19.12
N PRO A 849 7.05 9.60 19.36
CA PRO A 849 6.08 9.96 18.33
C PRO A 849 6.75 10.65 17.13
N ASN A 850 6.44 10.20 15.92
CA ASN A 850 7.08 10.67 14.69
C ASN A 850 8.62 10.58 14.73
N GLY A 851 9.15 9.51 15.33
CA GLY A 851 10.60 9.26 15.41
C GLY A 851 11.28 9.04 14.05
N SER A 852 10.53 8.66 13.00
CA SER A 852 11.00 8.55 11.61
C SER A 852 10.94 9.87 10.83
N PHE A 853 10.43 10.95 11.42
CA PHE A 853 10.26 12.28 10.82
C PHE A 853 9.38 12.35 9.55
N GLY A 854 8.72 11.27 9.15
CA GLY A 854 7.89 11.23 7.94
C GLY A 854 6.60 12.06 8.00
N GLN A 855 6.18 12.49 9.20
CA GLN A 855 5.00 13.35 9.34
C GLN A 855 5.38 14.83 9.31
N LEU A 856 5.06 15.50 8.21
CA LEU A 856 5.28 16.93 7.98
C LEU A 856 3.96 17.70 7.99
N SER A 857 4.00 18.97 8.39
CA SER A 857 2.86 19.89 8.31
C SER A 857 3.31 21.30 7.91
N ASN A 858 2.36 22.19 7.55
CA ASN A 858 2.62 23.58 7.14
C ASN A 858 3.68 23.73 6.02
N MET A 859 3.75 22.74 5.12
CA MET A 859 4.63 22.74 3.96
C MET A 859 4.34 23.94 3.05
N THR A 860 5.36 24.74 2.82
CA THR A 860 5.28 25.96 2.00
C THR A 860 6.46 25.98 1.03
N PRO A 861 6.26 25.93 -0.29
CA PRO A 861 5.03 25.51 -0.95
C PRO A 861 4.76 24.00 -0.73
N PRO A 862 3.50 23.53 -0.79
CA PRO A 862 3.20 22.11 -0.67
C PRO A 862 3.78 21.30 -1.85
N GLY A 863 4.13 20.04 -1.61
CA GLY A 863 4.54 19.08 -2.66
C GLY A 863 6.01 19.16 -3.10
N GLU A 864 6.89 19.79 -2.33
CA GLU A 864 8.33 19.80 -2.57
C GLU A 864 9.01 18.61 -1.90
N ASP A 865 10.13 18.16 -2.47
CA ASP A 865 10.86 17.01 -1.92
C ASP A 865 11.67 17.37 -0.66
N LYS A 866 11.97 18.67 -0.44
CA LYS A 866 12.82 19.15 0.66
C LYS A 866 12.38 20.52 1.18
N TYR A 867 12.50 20.68 2.49
CA TYR A 867 12.09 21.88 3.22
C TYR A 867 13.10 22.26 4.29
N ASN A 868 13.31 23.56 4.53
CA ASN A 868 13.86 23.98 5.81
C ASN A 868 12.88 23.65 6.94
N VAL A 869 13.38 23.15 8.07
CA VAL A 869 12.53 22.96 9.25
C VAL A 869 12.16 24.34 9.80
N ALA A 870 10.87 24.63 9.94
CA ALA A 870 10.40 25.92 10.41
C ALA A 870 10.91 26.22 11.84
N GLY A 871 11.42 27.43 12.05
CA GLY A 871 12.07 27.87 13.29
C GLY A 871 13.59 27.59 13.35
N SER A 872 14.15 26.88 12.37
CA SER A 872 15.61 26.75 12.19
C SER A 872 16.24 28.01 11.57
N PHE A 873 17.56 27.97 11.36
CA PHE A 873 18.30 29.04 10.69
C PHE A 873 18.80 28.61 9.30
N GLY A 874 18.14 27.64 8.68
CA GLY A 874 18.51 27.20 7.34
C GLY A 874 18.35 28.31 6.31
N ASP A 875 19.37 28.48 5.48
CA ASP A 875 19.39 29.53 4.46
C ASP A 875 20.12 29.12 3.18
N TYR A 876 20.27 27.80 2.94
CA TYR A 876 20.74 27.33 1.66
C TYR A 876 19.82 27.81 0.54
N SER A 877 20.42 28.43 -0.47
CA SER A 877 19.69 29.10 -1.54
C SER A 877 18.71 28.19 -2.31
N GLY A 878 18.96 26.87 -2.32
CA GLY A 878 18.07 25.89 -2.94
C GLY A 878 16.75 25.67 -2.19
N LEU A 879 16.68 26.11 -0.92
CA LEU A 879 15.53 25.93 -0.03
C LEU A 879 14.91 27.27 0.42
N TRP A 880 15.29 28.39 -0.20
CA TRP A 880 14.65 29.68 0.09
C TRP A 880 13.16 29.65 -0.19
N GLY A 881 12.38 30.18 0.77
CA GLY A 881 10.92 30.13 0.74
C GLY A 881 10.32 28.73 0.92
N LYS A 882 11.15 27.69 1.15
CA LYS A 882 10.70 26.31 1.38
C LYS A 882 10.77 25.97 2.86
N THR A 883 9.63 25.87 3.54
CA THR A 883 9.57 25.52 4.97
C THR A 883 8.53 24.46 5.27
N ALA A 884 8.80 23.60 6.26
CA ALA A 884 7.82 22.67 6.82
C ALA A 884 8.03 22.50 8.33
N ASP A 885 6.97 22.21 9.05
CA ASP A 885 7.01 21.75 10.44
C ASP A 885 7.17 20.23 10.47
N VAL A 886 8.10 19.72 11.28
CA VAL A 886 8.20 18.28 11.58
C VAL A 886 7.28 18.00 12.77
N VAL A 887 6.20 17.25 12.57
CA VAL A 887 5.14 17.09 13.58
C VAL A 887 5.72 16.53 14.89
N GLY A 888 5.46 17.23 15.99
CA GLY A 888 5.95 16.85 17.33
C GLY A 888 7.40 17.24 17.62
N TRP A 889 8.18 17.66 16.63
CA TRP A 889 9.57 18.07 16.81
C TRP A 889 9.73 19.58 16.69
N SER A 890 10.72 20.12 17.40
CA SER A 890 11.10 21.53 17.30
C SER A 890 12.62 21.67 17.12
N PRO A 891 13.07 22.63 16.31
CA PRO A 891 14.50 22.87 16.15
C PRO A 891 15.11 23.36 17.47
N TYR A 892 16.30 22.88 17.75
CA TYR A 892 17.13 23.32 18.86
C TYR A 892 18.46 23.81 18.34
N HIS A 893 18.91 24.95 18.84
CA HIS A 893 20.23 25.48 18.51
C HIS A 893 20.84 26.25 19.66
N ALA A 894 22.17 26.34 19.64
CA ALA A 894 22.94 27.26 20.47
C ALA A 894 24.00 27.92 19.60
N ASP A 895 24.06 29.25 19.66
CA ASP A 895 24.93 30.06 18.80
C ASP A 895 25.93 30.86 19.65
N PRO A 896 26.97 30.20 20.20
CA PRO A 896 27.94 30.86 21.08
C PRO A 896 28.78 31.92 20.35
N ASP A 897 28.93 31.79 19.03
CA ASP A 897 29.76 32.65 18.18
C ASP A 897 28.95 33.69 17.37
N GLY A 898 27.63 33.74 17.59
CA GLY A 898 26.73 34.78 17.05
C GLY A 898 26.50 34.71 15.53
N LEU A 899 26.62 33.52 14.92
CA LEU A 899 26.49 33.29 13.48
C LEU A 899 25.09 33.60 12.94
N THR A 900 24.03 33.34 13.71
CA THR A 900 22.63 33.51 13.29
C THR A 900 22.30 34.95 12.88
N GLY A 901 22.89 35.93 13.57
CA GLY A 901 22.74 37.35 13.24
C GLY A 901 23.40 37.77 11.91
N HIS A 902 24.21 36.90 11.31
CA HIS A 902 24.92 37.13 10.06
C HIS A 902 24.32 36.39 8.87
N ILE A 903 23.34 35.50 9.06
CA ILE A 903 22.57 34.89 7.97
C ILE A 903 21.66 35.92 7.31
N GLY A 904 21.06 36.81 8.10
CA GLY A 904 19.97 37.67 7.65
C GLY A 904 18.62 37.18 8.19
N ALA A 905 17.56 37.37 7.42
CA ALA A 905 16.26 36.78 7.64
C ALA A 905 16.28 35.32 7.13
N PRO A 906 16.04 34.32 8.01
CA PRO A 906 16.06 32.92 7.62
C PRO A 906 15.15 32.63 6.42
N TYR A 907 15.59 31.69 5.58
CA TYR A 907 14.85 31.21 4.41
C TYR A 907 14.67 32.24 3.28
N THR A 908 15.45 33.34 3.26
CA THR A 908 15.26 34.41 2.29
C THR A 908 16.56 34.94 1.71
N ASP A 909 16.53 35.32 0.43
CA ASP A 909 17.64 36.02 -0.22
C ASP A 909 17.68 37.50 0.22
N ASP A 910 18.43 37.79 1.28
CA ASP A 910 18.60 39.16 1.79
C ASP A 910 20.06 39.65 1.81
N GLY A 911 20.99 38.82 1.30
CA GLY A 911 22.40 39.16 1.19
C GLY A 911 23.14 39.27 2.53
N GLY A 912 22.69 38.57 3.58
CA GLY A 912 23.47 38.40 4.80
C GLY A 912 24.88 37.84 4.54
N LEU A 913 25.81 38.09 5.47
CA LEU A 913 27.20 37.65 5.33
C LEU A 913 27.34 36.12 5.19
N LEU A 914 26.45 35.39 5.84
CA LEU A 914 26.30 33.93 5.73
C LEU A 914 25.00 33.56 4.98
N GLY A 915 24.35 34.53 4.34
CA GLY A 915 23.13 34.29 3.57
C GLY A 915 23.41 33.43 2.34
N GLY A 916 22.54 32.48 2.04
CA GLY A 916 22.72 31.51 0.96
C GLY A 916 23.68 30.36 1.28
N THR A 917 24.28 30.33 2.47
CA THR A 917 25.15 29.22 2.92
C THR A 917 24.31 28.07 3.47
N PHE A 918 24.89 26.88 3.52
CA PHE A 918 24.27 25.71 4.18
C PHE A 918 24.85 25.44 5.57
N TYR A 919 25.62 26.37 6.15
CA TYR A 919 26.42 26.14 7.37
C TYR A 919 25.60 25.89 8.63
N LEU A 920 24.36 26.38 8.67
CA LEU A 920 23.50 26.39 9.85
C LEU A 920 22.15 25.70 9.57
N ASP A 921 22.07 24.97 8.46
CA ASP A 921 20.84 24.42 7.92
C ASP A 921 20.32 23.23 8.70
N THR A 922 19.02 23.29 8.99
CA THR A 922 18.19 22.16 9.42
C THR A 922 17.14 21.98 8.33
N HIS A 923 17.23 20.92 7.54
CA HIS A 923 16.24 20.66 6.49
C HIS A 923 15.77 19.20 6.51
N ILE A 924 14.56 18.98 6.05
CA ILE A 924 13.86 17.70 6.07
C ILE A 924 13.38 17.36 4.65
N ALA A 925 13.61 16.14 4.21
CA ALA A 925 13.03 15.62 2.98
C ALA A 925 11.62 15.06 3.24
N SER A 926 10.78 15.00 2.19
CA SER A 926 9.41 14.48 2.28
C SER A 926 9.32 13.01 2.70
N ASP A 927 10.43 12.26 2.58
CA ASP A 927 10.56 10.87 3.02
C ASP A 927 11.02 10.71 4.49
N GLY A 928 11.26 11.81 5.22
CA GLY A 928 11.72 11.79 6.61
C GLY A 928 13.24 11.96 6.81
N GLU A 929 14.03 12.14 5.75
CA GLU A 929 15.48 12.37 5.89
C GLU A 929 15.80 13.78 6.47
N LEU A 930 16.16 13.84 7.76
CA LEU A 930 16.56 15.07 8.45
C LEU A 930 18.05 15.34 8.27
N THR A 931 18.43 16.53 7.80
CA THR A 931 19.82 16.95 7.66
C THR A 931 20.17 18.04 8.68
N LEU A 932 21.29 17.85 9.39
CA LEU A 932 21.84 18.76 10.40
C LEU A 932 23.22 19.26 9.99
N ASN A 933 23.31 20.52 9.59
CA ASN A 933 24.59 21.16 9.26
C ASN A 933 25.12 21.99 10.44
N SER A 934 26.43 21.94 10.67
CA SER A 934 27.06 22.71 11.74
C SER A 934 28.44 23.23 11.32
N SER A 935 28.74 24.45 11.76
CA SER A 935 30.03 25.15 11.60
C SER A 935 30.31 26.03 12.82
N MET A 936 31.59 26.26 13.14
CA MET A 936 32.04 27.25 14.12
C MET A 936 31.24 27.25 15.43
N ASN A 937 31.17 26.07 16.07
CA ASN A 937 30.49 25.78 17.33
C ASN A 937 28.96 26.01 17.34
N TYR A 938 28.34 26.27 16.20
CA TYR A 938 26.89 26.33 16.11
C TYR A 938 26.30 24.96 16.40
N ARG A 939 25.58 24.83 17.51
CA ARG A 939 24.86 23.61 17.81
C ARG A 939 23.58 23.60 17.01
N ASN A 940 23.40 22.57 16.18
CA ASN A 940 22.22 22.38 15.36
C ASN A 940 21.56 21.05 15.71
N GLY A 941 20.26 21.04 15.97
CA GLY A 941 19.57 19.85 16.45
C GLY A 941 18.06 19.94 16.41
N MET A 942 17.43 18.88 16.86
CA MET A 942 15.99 18.74 17.01
C MET A 942 15.68 18.19 18.39
N LYS A 943 14.54 18.59 18.96
CA LYS A 943 14.04 18.07 20.22
C LYS A 943 12.54 17.81 20.18
N GLN A 944 12.11 16.85 20.97
CA GLN A 944 10.69 16.60 21.24
C GLN A 944 10.49 16.48 22.74
N GLU A 945 9.41 17.07 23.23
CA GLU A 945 9.15 17.20 24.66
C GLU A 945 8.04 16.25 25.11
N ASN A 946 8.15 15.69 26.32
CA ASN A 946 7.13 14.83 26.93
C ASN A 946 6.84 13.56 26.10
N ILE A 947 7.89 12.88 25.64
CA ILE A 947 7.76 11.72 24.72
C ILE A 947 7.13 10.48 25.36
N LEU A 948 7.16 10.35 26.69
CA LEU A 948 6.68 9.15 27.40
C LEU A 948 5.49 9.46 28.29
N GLY A 949 4.41 8.71 28.11
CA GLY A 949 3.23 8.75 29.00
C GLY A 949 3.36 7.83 30.21
N GLN A 950 3.98 6.66 30.04
CA GLN A 950 4.20 5.66 31.09
C GLN A 950 5.58 5.01 30.91
N VAL A 951 6.13 4.49 32.01
CA VAL A 951 7.43 3.79 32.05
C VAL A 951 7.28 2.56 32.92
N SER A 952 7.60 1.39 32.37
CA SER A 952 7.76 0.17 33.15
C SER A 952 9.12 0.20 33.85
N PRO A 953 9.19 0.15 35.20
CA PRO A 953 10.46 0.08 35.92
C PRO A 953 11.22 -1.23 35.70
N GLY A 954 10.54 -2.30 35.30
CA GLY A 954 11.11 -3.63 35.06
C GLY A 954 11.74 -3.80 33.68
N ALA A 955 11.32 -2.98 32.70
CA ALA A 955 11.80 -3.08 31.33
C ALA A 955 13.22 -2.51 31.14
N THR A 956 13.88 -2.94 30.06
CA THR A 956 15.09 -2.33 29.51
C THR A 956 14.75 -1.70 28.18
N TYR A 957 14.99 -0.39 28.09
CA TYR A 957 14.77 0.42 26.93
C TYR A 957 16.07 0.59 26.14
N GLU A 958 15.96 0.81 24.84
CA GLU A 958 17.07 1.16 23.97
C GLU A 958 16.71 2.39 23.16
N LEU A 959 17.45 3.48 23.37
CA LEU A 959 17.41 4.65 22.49
C LEU A 959 18.28 4.30 21.28
N ARG A 960 17.66 4.25 20.10
CA ARG A 960 18.30 4.01 18.80
C ARG A 960 18.26 5.27 17.97
N VAL A 961 19.35 5.58 17.29
CA VAL A 961 19.40 6.68 16.32
C VAL A 961 20.06 6.18 15.05
N ASP A 962 19.34 6.20 13.94
CA ASP A 962 19.90 5.96 12.61
C ASP A 962 20.44 7.29 12.07
N VAL A 963 21.75 7.47 12.18
CA VAL A 963 22.45 8.70 11.78
C VAL A 963 23.68 8.34 10.96
N ALA A 964 23.88 9.06 9.86
CA ALA A 964 24.97 8.85 8.92
C ALA A 964 25.69 10.15 8.55
N GLN A 965 26.92 10.00 8.05
CA GLN A 965 27.75 11.07 7.47
C GLN A 965 27.92 10.90 5.94
N PRO A 966 26.84 10.96 5.14
CA PRO A 966 26.89 10.57 3.72
C PRO A 966 27.77 11.47 2.84
N ASN A 967 28.20 12.63 3.34
CA ASN A 967 29.05 13.55 2.60
C ASN A 967 30.46 13.61 3.21
N SER A 968 31.31 12.65 2.84
CA SER A 968 32.70 12.56 3.31
C SER A 968 33.59 13.75 2.93
N ASN A 969 33.13 14.66 2.06
CA ASN A 969 33.85 15.89 1.71
C ASN A 969 33.60 17.06 2.68
N THR A 970 32.73 16.85 3.68
CA THR A 970 32.48 17.80 4.77
C THR A 970 33.41 17.53 5.96
N ASP A 971 33.63 18.52 6.84
CA ASP A 971 34.50 18.35 8.00
C ASP A 971 33.81 17.61 9.14
N GLN A 972 33.79 16.29 9.04
CA GLN A 972 33.28 15.39 10.06
C GLN A 972 34.26 15.20 11.22
N SER A 973 35.56 15.45 10.99
CA SER A 973 36.64 15.18 11.95
C SER A 973 36.66 16.15 13.14
N SER A 974 36.13 17.36 12.94
CA SER A 974 36.00 18.39 13.97
C SER A 974 34.62 18.41 14.63
N ALA A 975 33.77 17.42 14.31
CA ALA A 975 32.38 17.41 14.67
C ALA A 975 31.97 16.28 15.64
N THR A 976 30.93 16.53 16.41
CA THR A 976 30.37 15.60 17.39
C THR A 976 28.85 15.57 17.25
N PHE A 977 28.30 14.37 17.12
CA PHE A 977 26.87 14.11 17.21
C PHE A 977 26.51 13.74 18.65
N THR A 978 25.42 14.30 19.16
CA THR A 978 24.89 14.02 20.50
C THR A 978 23.44 13.57 20.38
N ALA A 979 23.07 12.52 21.12
CA ALA A 979 21.68 12.14 21.30
C ALA A 979 21.43 11.76 22.76
N ALA A 980 20.30 12.13 23.34
CA ALA A 980 19.97 11.79 24.72
C ALA A 980 18.47 11.84 24.99
N LEU A 981 18.05 11.06 25.99
CA LEU A 981 16.83 11.33 26.74
C LEU A 981 17.16 12.31 27.86
N THR A 982 16.45 13.41 27.98
CA THR A 982 16.68 14.42 29.04
C THR A 982 15.46 14.50 29.95
N ALA A 983 15.72 14.79 31.23
CA ALA A 983 14.67 14.94 32.23
C ALA A 983 14.66 16.36 32.80
N GLY A 984 13.48 16.90 33.08
CA GLY A 984 13.32 18.19 33.72
C GLY A 984 12.38 19.11 32.95
N ALA A 985 12.62 20.42 33.03
CA ALA A 985 11.85 21.40 32.26
C ALA A 985 12.58 21.88 31.00
N ASP A 986 13.88 21.56 30.87
CA ASP A 986 14.71 21.98 29.76
C ASP A 986 15.15 20.75 28.95
N ALA A 987 14.38 20.45 27.91
CA ALA A 987 14.66 19.36 26.97
C ALA A 987 16.04 19.45 26.31
N SER A 988 16.67 20.63 26.30
CA SER A 988 17.96 20.85 25.64
C SER A 988 19.19 20.63 26.53
N ASN A 989 19.00 20.41 27.82
CA ASN A 989 20.09 20.30 28.77
C ASN A 989 20.63 18.87 28.84
N THR A 990 21.62 18.53 28.01
CA THR A 990 22.27 17.20 28.02
C THR A 990 22.98 16.87 29.33
N ALA A 991 23.24 17.84 30.22
CA ALA A 991 23.71 17.56 31.58
C ALA A 991 22.62 16.95 32.48
N GLN A 992 21.36 16.99 32.05
CA GLN A 992 20.20 16.31 32.65
C GLN A 992 19.81 15.06 31.85
N ALA A 993 20.73 14.49 31.06
CA ALA A 993 20.48 13.22 30.41
C ALA A 993 20.14 12.13 31.44
N VAL A 994 19.15 11.30 31.11
CA VAL A 994 18.81 10.11 31.89
C VAL A 994 20.03 9.19 31.92
N ALA A 995 20.28 8.54 33.06
CA ALA A 995 21.42 7.66 33.20
C ALA A 995 21.40 6.57 32.11
N GLY A 996 22.51 6.43 31.37
CA GLY A 996 22.64 5.47 30.28
C GLY A 996 22.18 5.97 28.90
N SER A 997 21.45 7.09 28.78
CA SER A 997 20.90 7.53 27.48
C SER A 997 21.83 8.42 26.64
N LEU A 998 22.86 9.02 27.24
CA LEU A 998 23.71 10.01 26.55
C LEU A 998 24.66 9.33 25.55
N MET A 999 24.43 9.59 24.28
CA MET A 999 25.35 9.30 23.18
C MET A 999 26.13 10.57 22.83
N SER A 1000 27.46 10.45 22.74
CA SER A 1000 28.33 11.53 22.24
C SER A 1000 29.38 10.88 21.35
N ILE A 1001 29.21 11.04 20.04
CA ILE A 1001 29.88 10.26 19.01
C ILE A 1001 30.64 11.22 18.10
N ALA A 1002 31.90 10.92 17.83
CA ALA A 1002 32.67 11.68 16.84
C ALA A 1002 32.06 11.46 15.46
N ALA A 1003 31.73 12.53 14.75
CA ALA A 1003 30.93 12.44 13.52
C ALA A 1003 31.64 11.63 12.43
N ASP A 1004 32.97 11.68 12.39
CA ASP A 1004 33.82 10.89 11.49
C ASP A 1004 33.81 9.37 11.73
N THR A 1005 33.18 8.91 12.82
CA THR A 1005 32.99 7.48 13.14
C THR A 1005 31.59 6.96 12.80
N LEU A 1006 30.68 7.83 12.39
CA LEU A 1006 29.34 7.44 11.97
C LEU A 1006 29.36 6.67 10.63
N PRO A 1007 28.37 5.83 10.35
CA PRO A 1007 28.28 5.16 9.05
C PRO A 1007 28.08 6.17 7.91
N ASP A 1008 28.45 5.78 6.68
CA ASP A 1008 28.26 6.62 5.48
C ASP A 1008 26.83 6.55 4.92
N ALA A 1009 26.01 5.61 5.39
CA ALA A 1009 24.63 5.39 4.95
C ALA A 1009 23.72 4.96 6.13
N ALA A 1010 22.42 5.08 5.92
CA ALA A 1010 21.38 4.62 6.84
C ALA A 1010 21.46 3.10 7.13
N GLY A 1011 20.77 2.65 8.17
CA GLY A 1011 20.59 1.23 8.51
C GLY A 1011 21.51 0.70 9.61
N THR A 1012 22.38 1.55 10.18
CA THR A 1012 23.20 1.18 11.35
C THR A 1012 22.90 2.10 12.53
N TYR A 1013 22.09 1.61 13.46
CA TYR A 1013 21.69 2.36 14.64
C TYR A 1013 22.87 2.57 15.60
N GLN A 1014 22.99 3.81 16.07
CA GLN A 1014 23.69 4.14 17.29
C GLN A 1014 22.74 3.85 18.46
N THR A 1015 23.18 3.05 19.43
CA THR A 1015 22.29 2.62 20.52
C THR A 1015 22.80 3.00 21.90
N ALA A 1016 21.87 3.26 22.80
CA ALA A 1016 22.10 3.47 24.23
C ALA A 1016 21.05 2.69 25.02
N THR A 1017 21.50 1.84 25.94
CA THR A 1017 20.61 1.02 26.79
C THR A 1017 20.27 1.77 28.08
N ILE A 1018 18.98 1.84 28.41
CA ILE A 1018 18.45 2.55 29.58
C ILE A 1018 17.60 1.60 30.40
N SER A 1019 17.80 1.55 31.72
CA SER A 1019 16.91 0.79 32.58
C SER A 1019 15.59 1.54 32.78
N GLY A 1020 14.48 0.80 32.83
CA GLY A 1020 13.17 1.35 33.16
C GLY A 1020 13.15 2.02 34.53
N ALA A 1021 13.93 1.50 35.48
CA ALA A 1021 14.11 2.12 36.79
C ALA A 1021 14.77 3.50 36.71
N ASP A 1022 15.75 3.71 35.83
CA ASP A 1022 16.39 5.02 35.63
C ASP A 1022 15.44 6.00 34.93
N LEU A 1023 14.67 5.54 33.94
CA LEU A 1023 13.62 6.34 33.30
C LEU A 1023 12.53 6.74 34.28
N LEU A 1024 12.09 5.81 35.14
CA LEU A 1024 11.11 6.09 36.18
C LEU A 1024 11.68 7.03 37.26
N ALA A 1025 12.94 6.86 37.65
CA ALA A 1025 13.59 7.72 38.64
C ALA A 1025 13.79 9.16 38.13
N ALA A 1026 13.93 9.33 36.82
CA ALA A 1026 14.05 10.64 36.19
C ALA A 1026 12.76 11.50 36.29
N GLN A 1027 11.61 10.91 36.64
CA GLN A 1027 10.24 11.48 36.74
C GLN A 1027 10.14 13.02 36.92
N ALA A 1028 10.26 13.66 35.77
CA ALA A 1028 9.79 14.93 35.25
C ALA A 1028 9.63 14.65 33.74
N PRO A 1029 8.90 15.42 32.93
CA PRO A 1029 8.67 15.03 31.55
C PRO A 1029 9.97 14.60 30.85
N ILE A 1030 9.94 13.41 30.25
CA ILE A 1030 11.08 12.89 29.50
C ILE A 1030 11.02 13.52 28.11
N HIS A 1031 12.14 14.05 27.68
CA HIS A 1031 12.32 14.64 26.36
C HIS A 1031 13.36 13.83 25.59
N VAL A 1032 13.39 13.99 24.28
CA VAL A 1032 14.49 13.51 23.43
C VAL A 1032 15.13 14.70 22.75
N ILE A 1033 16.45 14.66 22.65
CA ILE A 1033 17.26 15.63 21.92
C ILE A 1033 18.26 14.90 21.05
N ILE A 1034 18.40 15.39 19.82
CA ILE A 1034 19.54 15.12 18.94
C ILE A 1034 20.19 16.45 18.58
N ASP A 1035 21.51 16.51 18.60
CA ASP A 1035 22.25 17.68 18.15
C ASP A 1035 23.59 17.31 17.51
N HIS A 1036 24.14 18.29 16.81
CA HIS A 1036 25.37 18.18 16.06
C HIS A 1036 26.15 19.49 16.19
N VAL A 1037 27.45 19.38 16.50
CA VAL A 1037 28.35 20.53 16.64
C VAL A 1037 29.65 20.26 15.90
N ASN A 1038 30.02 21.17 14.99
CA ASN A 1038 31.33 21.25 14.36
C ASN A 1038 32.11 22.43 14.94
N THR A 1039 33.34 22.21 15.37
CA THR A 1039 34.20 23.24 15.98
C THR A 1039 35.11 23.96 14.98
N GLU A 1040 35.16 23.51 13.73
CA GLU A 1040 36.00 24.13 12.69
C GLU A 1040 35.56 25.56 12.40
N ALA A 1041 36.55 26.46 12.30
CA ALA A 1041 36.31 27.87 12.08
C ALA A 1041 35.93 28.16 10.63
N ILE A 1042 34.93 29.02 10.43
CA ILE A 1042 34.63 29.57 9.10
C ILE A 1042 35.77 30.52 8.72
N VAL A 1043 36.47 30.23 7.62
CA VAL A 1043 37.60 31.08 7.18
C VAL A 1043 37.07 32.45 6.78
N ASP A 1044 37.83 33.48 7.14
CA ASP A 1044 37.50 34.88 6.91
C ASP A 1044 36.24 35.39 7.65
N TYR A 1045 35.70 34.65 8.63
CA TYR A 1045 34.64 35.15 9.51
C TYR A 1045 35.22 35.74 10.83
N PRO A 1046 34.65 36.83 11.39
CA PRO A 1046 33.58 37.69 10.85
C PRO A 1046 34.10 38.85 9.96
N GLY A 1047 35.42 38.96 9.74
CA GLY A 1047 36.05 40.18 9.20
C GLY A 1047 36.23 40.24 7.67
N GLY A 1048 35.95 39.16 6.95
CA GLY A 1048 36.10 39.03 5.51
C GLY A 1048 34.83 38.50 4.85
N THR A 1049 34.96 37.81 3.72
CA THR A 1049 33.83 37.24 2.96
C THR A 1049 33.95 35.72 2.97
N PRO A 1050 33.28 35.03 3.92
CA PRO A 1050 33.24 33.57 3.93
C PRO A 1050 32.84 33.02 2.57
N ASN A 1051 33.52 31.97 2.10
CA ASN A 1051 33.13 31.30 0.87
C ASN A 1051 31.89 30.45 1.15
N PRO A 1052 30.70 30.75 0.59
CA PRO A 1052 29.47 30.05 0.96
C PRO A 1052 29.40 28.59 0.48
N THR A 1053 30.33 28.18 -0.38
CA THR A 1053 30.38 26.83 -0.96
C THR A 1053 31.48 25.96 -0.37
N ASN A 1054 32.21 26.44 0.64
CA ASN A 1054 33.32 25.65 1.19
C ASN A 1054 32.82 24.54 2.12
N VAL A 1055 32.59 23.37 1.55
CA VAL A 1055 32.18 22.16 2.27
C VAL A 1055 33.15 21.75 3.39
N THR A 1056 34.43 22.15 3.34
CA THR A 1056 35.42 21.75 4.34
C THR A 1056 35.32 22.51 5.68
N GLN A 1057 34.35 23.42 5.84
CA GLN A 1057 34.17 24.24 7.06
C GLN A 1057 32.86 23.93 7.78
N VAL A 1058 32.15 22.91 7.29
CA VAL A 1058 30.83 22.51 7.74
C VAL A 1058 30.86 21.02 7.86
N SER A 1059 30.21 20.51 8.88
CA SER A 1059 29.89 19.10 9.01
C SER A 1059 28.43 18.93 8.65
N GLN A 1060 28.09 17.85 7.95
CA GLN A 1060 26.72 17.53 7.54
C GLN A 1060 26.37 16.11 7.96
N LEU A 1061 25.39 15.97 8.85
CA LEU A 1061 24.86 14.67 9.24
C LEU A 1061 23.43 14.51 8.74
N LYS A 1062 23.05 13.27 8.45
CA LYS A 1062 21.68 12.90 8.15
C LYS A 1062 21.14 11.94 9.19
N VAL A 1063 19.94 12.20 9.67
CA VAL A 1063 19.23 11.40 10.67
C VAL A 1063 17.97 10.88 10.00
N TYR A 1064 17.81 9.55 10.01
CA TYR A 1064 16.70 8.85 9.36
C TYR A 1064 15.64 8.45 10.38
N GLU A 1065 16.07 8.08 11.60
CA GLU A 1065 15.16 7.66 12.65
C GLU A 1065 15.75 7.93 14.04
N VAL A 1066 14.90 8.34 14.97
CA VAL A 1066 15.15 8.32 16.40
C VAL A 1066 14.07 7.47 17.05
N ALA A 1067 14.46 6.36 17.64
CA ALA A 1067 13.54 5.40 18.24
C ALA A 1067 13.85 5.11 19.70
N LEU A 1068 12.82 4.94 20.51
CA LEU A 1068 12.94 4.36 21.84
C LEU A 1068 12.11 3.08 21.84
N VAL A 1069 12.78 1.94 22.02
CA VAL A 1069 12.14 0.63 21.97
C VAL A 1069 12.43 -0.16 23.23
N ILE A 1070 11.55 -1.10 23.57
CA ILE A 1070 11.77 -2.03 24.67
C ILE A 1070 12.51 -3.25 24.13
N THR A 1071 13.68 -3.53 24.69
CA THR A 1071 14.54 -4.66 24.27
C THR A 1071 14.46 -5.84 25.23
N VAL A 1072 14.17 -5.57 26.49
CA VAL A 1072 13.81 -6.58 27.48
C VAL A 1072 12.52 -6.08 28.14
N PRO A 1073 11.35 -6.63 27.81
CA PRO A 1073 10.11 -6.19 28.43
C PRO A 1073 10.07 -6.53 29.92
N GLU A 1074 9.16 -5.89 30.64
CA GLU A 1074 8.74 -6.44 31.94
C GLU A 1074 8.08 -7.79 31.68
N ALA A 1075 8.25 -8.74 32.59
CA ALA A 1075 7.60 -10.05 32.44
C ALA A 1075 6.10 -9.83 32.25
N GLY A 1076 5.57 -10.27 31.10
CA GLY A 1076 4.18 -10.12 30.69
C GLY A 1076 3.89 -9.06 29.63
N ASP A 1077 4.81 -8.13 29.35
CA ASP A 1077 4.67 -7.15 28.25
C ASP A 1077 5.21 -7.78 26.95
N VAL A 1078 4.47 -8.74 26.41
CA VAL A 1078 4.92 -9.55 25.27
C VAL A 1078 4.82 -8.79 23.94
N ASN A 1079 3.99 -7.75 23.86
CA ASN A 1079 3.88 -6.89 22.68
C ASN A 1079 4.94 -5.75 22.67
N LYS A 1080 5.64 -5.54 23.80
CA LYS A 1080 6.75 -4.58 23.98
C LYS A 1080 6.33 -3.11 23.83
N ASP A 1081 5.09 -2.77 24.18
CA ASP A 1081 4.59 -1.40 24.16
C ASP A 1081 4.80 -0.65 25.50
N GLY A 1082 5.24 -1.36 26.54
CA GLY A 1082 5.55 -0.82 27.85
C GLY A 1082 4.40 -0.86 28.84
N VAL A 1083 3.26 -1.45 28.47
CA VAL A 1083 2.08 -1.63 29.29
C VAL A 1083 1.69 -3.11 29.24
N ILE A 1084 1.40 -3.72 30.39
CA ILE A 1084 0.87 -5.08 30.44
C ILE A 1084 -0.66 -5.01 30.43
N ASP A 1085 -1.29 -5.25 29.28
CA ASP A 1085 -2.74 -5.12 29.08
C ASP A 1085 -3.37 -6.25 28.23
N ALA A 1086 -4.65 -6.09 27.88
CA ALA A 1086 -5.38 -7.11 27.13
C ALA A 1086 -4.77 -7.43 25.75
N ALA A 1087 -3.99 -6.51 25.16
CA ALA A 1087 -3.29 -6.74 23.89
C ALA A 1087 -2.16 -7.77 24.05
N ASP A 1088 -1.44 -7.76 25.17
CA ASP A 1088 -0.45 -8.79 25.49
C ASP A 1088 -1.08 -10.17 25.59
N LEU A 1089 -2.19 -10.25 26.33
CA LEU A 1089 -2.92 -11.50 26.50
C LEU A 1089 -3.46 -12.00 25.16
N ALA A 1090 -3.96 -11.11 24.30
CA ALA A 1090 -4.43 -11.47 22.97
C ALA A 1090 -3.29 -12.02 22.11
N LEU A 1091 -2.13 -11.34 22.08
CA LEU A 1091 -0.96 -11.77 21.32
C LEU A 1091 -0.42 -13.12 21.81
N ALA A 1092 -0.32 -13.32 23.13
CA ALA A 1092 0.07 -14.60 23.70
C ALA A 1092 -0.90 -15.73 23.31
N ASN A 1093 -2.22 -15.47 23.32
CA ASN A 1093 -3.19 -16.46 22.87
C ASN A 1093 -3.04 -16.80 21.38
N THR A 1094 -2.80 -15.80 20.51
CA THR A 1094 -2.54 -16.01 19.08
C THR A 1094 -1.34 -16.91 18.85
N TYR A 1095 -0.21 -16.63 19.53
CA TYR A 1095 1.01 -17.42 19.37
C TYR A 1095 0.88 -18.82 19.99
N LEU A 1096 0.18 -18.95 21.12
CA LEU A 1096 -0.12 -20.24 21.71
C LEU A 1096 -0.93 -21.11 20.74
N ALA A 1097 -1.90 -20.51 20.04
CA ALA A 1097 -2.72 -21.17 19.03
C ALA A 1097 -1.96 -21.51 17.73
N GLY A 1098 -0.79 -20.90 17.50
CA GLY A 1098 0.08 -21.20 16.37
C GLY A 1098 0.07 -20.16 15.25
N ASP A 1099 -0.65 -19.04 15.42
CA ASP A 1099 -0.71 -17.93 14.46
C ASP A 1099 -1.01 -18.41 13.02
N GLY A 1100 -2.15 -19.07 12.85
CA GLY A 1100 -2.55 -19.74 11.59
C GLY A 1100 -1.83 -21.07 11.28
N GLY A 1101 -0.74 -21.40 12.00
CA GLY A 1101 0.07 -22.60 11.81
C GLY A 1101 0.00 -23.64 12.93
N GLU A 1102 1.08 -24.42 13.09
CA GLU A 1102 1.20 -25.36 14.22
C GLU A 1102 1.30 -24.60 15.55
N THR A 1103 0.67 -25.13 16.60
CA THR A 1103 0.71 -24.55 17.96
C THR A 1103 2.14 -24.39 18.47
N ALA A 1104 2.38 -23.38 19.31
CA ALA A 1104 3.69 -23.16 19.92
C ALA A 1104 4.24 -24.41 20.64
N THR A 1105 3.37 -25.16 21.31
CA THR A 1105 3.75 -26.41 22.00
C THR A 1105 4.25 -27.48 21.02
N ASN A 1106 3.62 -27.63 19.84
CA ASN A 1106 4.05 -28.60 18.84
C ASN A 1106 5.38 -28.19 18.20
N ARG A 1107 5.53 -26.90 17.84
CA ARG A 1107 6.78 -26.37 17.28
C ARG A 1107 7.96 -26.56 18.26
N GLN A 1108 7.76 -26.28 19.55
CA GLN A 1108 8.76 -26.55 20.59
C GLN A 1108 9.09 -28.05 20.69
N ALA A 1109 8.09 -28.92 20.67
CA ALA A 1109 8.29 -30.37 20.74
C ALA A 1109 9.12 -30.91 19.55
N VAL A 1110 8.92 -30.37 18.35
CA VAL A 1110 9.72 -30.72 17.15
C VAL A 1110 11.19 -30.35 17.35
N LEU A 1111 11.49 -29.12 17.78
CA LEU A 1111 12.87 -28.68 18.01
C LEU A 1111 13.55 -29.44 19.15
N ILE A 1112 12.80 -29.78 20.20
CA ILE A 1112 13.30 -30.60 21.32
C ILE A 1112 13.59 -32.02 20.85
N ALA A 1113 12.73 -32.61 20.02
CA ALA A 1113 12.99 -33.93 19.42
C ALA A 1113 14.23 -33.93 18.51
N GLN A 1114 14.59 -32.77 17.95
CA GLN A 1114 15.81 -32.55 17.17
C GLN A 1114 17.06 -32.25 18.03
N GLY A 1115 16.92 -32.28 19.36
CA GLY A 1115 18.04 -32.14 20.30
C GLY A 1115 18.21 -30.76 20.93
N SER A 1116 17.31 -29.80 20.64
CA SER A 1116 17.31 -28.51 21.34
C SER A 1116 16.85 -28.68 22.79
N THR A 1117 17.43 -27.91 23.72
CA THR A 1117 16.82 -27.75 25.06
C THR A 1117 15.53 -26.91 24.97
N PRO A 1118 14.63 -26.96 25.98
CA PRO A 1118 13.40 -26.14 25.96
C PRO A 1118 13.67 -24.64 25.78
N VAL A 1119 14.68 -24.10 26.48
CA VAL A 1119 15.10 -22.69 26.34
C VAL A 1119 15.63 -22.39 24.93
N GLU A 1120 16.45 -23.26 24.36
CA GLU A 1120 16.94 -23.09 22.99
C GLU A 1120 15.79 -23.15 21.97
N ALA A 1121 14.77 -23.97 22.21
CA ALA A 1121 13.58 -24.04 21.37
C ALA A 1121 12.75 -22.74 21.45
N LEU A 1122 12.59 -22.16 22.65
CA LEU A 1122 11.93 -20.84 22.80
C LEU A 1122 12.68 -19.75 22.06
N THR A 1123 14.01 -19.68 22.19
CA THR A 1123 14.82 -18.69 21.46
C THR A 1123 14.75 -18.89 19.96
N ALA A 1124 14.83 -20.14 19.48
CA ALA A 1124 14.72 -20.45 18.05
C ALA A 1124 13.34 -20.13 17.46
N LEU A 1125 12.29 -20.10 18.28
CA LEU A 1125 10.92 -19.78 17.88
C LEU A 1125 10.51 -18.34 18.15
N ASN A 1126 11.40 -17.48 18.67
CA ASN A 1126 11.10 -16.11 19.11
C ASN A 1126 10.05 -16.02 20.24
N LEU A 1127 10.00 -17.04 21.12
CA LEU A 1127 9.04 -17.14 22.23
C LEU A 1127 9.67 -16.90 23.62
N THR A 1128 10.90 -16.39 23.69
CA THR A 1128 11.60 -16.23 24.99
C THR A 1128 10.87 -15.27 25.94
N ASP A 1129 10.27 -14.19 25.41
CA ASP A 1129 9.53 -13.22 26.23
C ASP A 1129 8.14 -13.74 26.67
N PHE A 1130 7.68 -14.84 26.08
CA PHE A 1130 6.36 -15.44 26.36
C PHE A 1130 6.39 -16.50 27.47
N ASP A 1131 7.57 -16.95 27.94
CA ASP A 1131 7.72 -17.85 29.10
C ASP A 1131 7.60 -17.03 30.41
N VAL A 1132 6.40 -16.51 30.66
CA VAL A 1132 6.09 -15.60 31.78
C VAL A 1132 6.26 -16.31 33.13
N ASN A 1133 6.07 -17.62 33.18
CA ASN A 1133 6.18 -18.40 34.41
C ASN A 1133 7.62 -18.91 34.68
N GLY A 1134 8.48 -18.92 33.67
CA GLY A 1134 9.91 -19.23 33.74
C GLY A 1134 10.23 -20.72 33.84
N ASP A 1135 9.37 -21.60 33.32
CA ASP A 1135 9.57 -23.06 33.34
C ASP A 1135 10.29 -23.61 32.09
N GLY A 1136 10.61 -22.74 31.13
CA GLY A 1136 11.32 -23.05 29.90
C GLY A 1136 10.42 -23.51 28.76
N TYR A 1137 9.10 -23.39 28.90
CA TYR A 1137 8.12 -23.67 27.85
C TYR A 1137 7.23 -22.45 27.65
N PHE A 1138 6.64 -22.34 26.45
CA PHE A 1138 5.50 -21.45 26.22
C PHE A 1138 4.25 -22.29 26.05
N ASP A 1139 3.36 -22.27 27.05
CA ASP A 1139 2.12 -23.03 27.09
C ASP A 1139 0.96 -22.27 27.79
N ALA A 1140 -0.13 -22.99 28.11
CA ALA A 1140 -1.30 -22.39 28.76
C ALA A 1140 -1.02 -21.86 30.18
N GLY A 1141 0.03 -22.37 30.84
CA GLY A 1141 0.54 -21.88 32.11
C GLY A 1141 1.04 -20.44 32.01
N ASP A 1142 1.72 -20.10 30.91
CA ASP A 1142 2.21 -18.73 30.67
C ASP A 1142 1.09 -17.76 30.37
N VAL A 1143 0.11 -18.16 29.56
CA VAL A 1143 -1.10 -17.34 29.32
C VAL A 1143 -1.85 -17.08 30.64
N THR A 1144 -1.93 -18.08 31.52
CA THR A 1144 -2.53 -17.90 32.86
C THR A 1144 -1.68 -16.99 33.75
N ALA A 1145 -0.36 -17.09 33.68
CA ALA A 1145 0.56 -16.22 34.42
C ALA A 1145 0.44 -14.77 33.93
N LEU A 1146 0.34 -14.56 32.62
CA LEU A 1146 0.11 -13.28 31.98
C LEU A 1146 -1.25 -12.68 32.37
N GLU A 1147 -2.33 -13.45 32.30
CA GLU A 1147 -3.66 -13.02 32.75
C GLU A 1147 -3.66 -12.57 34.22
N ALA A 1148 -2.83 -13.19 35.07
CA ALA A 1148 -2.68 -12.78 36.46
C ALA A 1148 -1.84 -11.51 36.66
N LEU A 1149 -1.04 -11.11 35.67
CA LEU A 1149 -0.25 -9.87 35.66
C LEU A 1149 -1.03 -8.69 35.09
N LEU A 1150 -2.08 -8.93 34.31
CA LEU A 1150 -2.96 -7.87 33.80
C LEU A 1150 -3.44 -7.01 34.96
N VAL A 1151 -2.98 -5.76 34.96
CA VAL A 1151 -3.54 -4.75 35.84
C VAL A 1151 -4.95 -4.51 35.30
N PRO A 1152 -6.02 -4.75 36.07
CA PRO A 1152 -7.37 -4.50 35.58
C PRO A 1152 -7.43 -3.07 35.03
N ASP A 1153 -7.97 -2.92 33.82
CA ASP A 1153 -8.05 -1.64 33.12
C ASP A 1153 -8.49 -0.55 34.10
N PRO A 1154 -7.86 0.64 34.06
CA PRO A 1154 -8.34 1.76 34.86
C PRO A 1154 -9.82 1.94 34.56
N VAL A 1155 -10.65 1.87 35.61
CA VAL A 1155 -12.11 1.96 35.49
C VAL A 1155 -12.46 3.31 34.86
N ALA A 1156 -12.70 3.31 33.55
CA ALA A 1156 -13.16 4.48 32.83
C ALA A 1156 -14.62 4.70 33.19
N VAL A 1157 -14.94 5.85 33.79
CA VAL A 1157 -16.31 6.18 34.21
C VAL A 1157 -16.84 7.30 33.34
N GLN A 1158 -17.85 7.00 32.53
CA GLN A 1158 -18.65 8.00 31.84
C GLN A 1158 -19.87 8.36 32.70
N VAL A 1159 -20.11 9.65 32.88
CA VAL A 1159 -21.27 10.17 33.61
C VAL A 1159 -22.10 11.04 32.68
N GLU A 1160 -23.36 10.67 32.49
CA GLU A 1160 -24.33 11.44 31.72
C GLU A 1160 -25.39 12.03 32.67
N PHE A 1161 -25.78 13.28 32.45
CA PHE A 1161 -26.87 13.91 33.20
C PHE A 1161 -28.11 14.03 32.31
N SER A 1162 -29.21 13.37 32.70
CA SER A 1162 -30.47 13.38 31.95
C SER A 1162 -31.65 13.59 32.90
N ALA A 1163 -32.43 14.65 32.66
CA ALA A 1163 -33.67 14.97 33.38
C ALA A 1163 -33.56 15.00 34.92
N GLY A 1164 -32.44 15.47 35.48
CA GLY A 1164 -32.24 15.54 36.93
C GLY A 1164 -31.62 14.28 37.55
N MET A 1165 -31.26 13.31 36.73
CA MET A 1165 -30.67 12.04 37.14
C MET A 1165 -29.29 11.86 36.50
N LEU A 1166 -28.42 11.11 37.17
CA LEU A 1166 -27.11 10.72 36.68
C LEU A 1166 -27.16 9.28 36.15
N ASN A 1167 -26.57 9.06 34.98
CA ASN A 1167 -26.29 7.73 34.46
C ASN A 1167 -24.77 7.51 34.55
N PHE A 1168 -24.35 6.38 35.08
CA PHE A 1168 -22.96 5.96 35.16
C PHE A 1168 -22.75 4.78 34.22
N VAL A 1169 -21.75 4.86 33.37
CA VAL A 1169 -21.26 3.74 32.56
C VAL A 1169 -19.79 3.56 32.91
N TRP A 1170 -19.36 2.35 33.22
CA TRP A 1170 -17.95 2.08 33.45
C TRP A 1170 -17.49 0.72 32.94
N ASN A 1171 -16.21 0.65 32.59
CA ASN A 1171 -15.57 -0.60 32.19
C ASN A 1171 -15.39 -1.46 33.44
N SER A 1172 -15.88 -2.70 33.41
CA SER A 1172 -15.91 -3.59 34.57
C SER A 1172 -15.19 -4.90 34.30
N ASN A 1173 -14.58 -5.44 35.34
CA ASN A 1173 -13.85 -6.70 35.32
C ASN A 1173 -14.82 -7.85 35.59
N ASP A 1174 -14.80 -8.85 34.71
CA ASP A 1174 -15.70 -10.00 34.82
C ASP A 1174 -15.55 -10.73 36.18
N GLY A 1175 -16.66 -11.26 36.69
CA GLY A 1175 -16.71 -11.93 37.99
C GLY A 1175 -16.53 -11.03 39.22
N LYS A 1176 -16.30 -9.72 39.04
CA LYS A 1176 -16.25 -8.75 40.16
C LYS A 1176 -17.63 -8.21 40.49
N THR A 1177 -17.71 -7.56 41.64
CA THR A 1177 -18.90 -6.79 42.03
C THR A 1177 -18.52 -5.36 42.33
N TYR A 1178 -19.45 -4.45 42.07
CA TYR A 1178 -19.23 -3.02 42.25
C TYR A 1178 -20.25 -2.41 43.21
N ASP A 1179 -19.81 -1.43 43.99
CA ASP A 1179 -20.66 -0.51 44.73
C ASP A 1179 -20.54 0.88 44.13
N LEU A 1180 -21.67 1.55 43.91
CA LEU A 1180 -21.70 3.00 43.74
C LEU A 1180 -21.83 3.61 45.14
N GLU A 1181 -20.76 4.20 45.63
CA GLU A 1181 -20.78 4.92 46.90
C GLU A 1181 -20.90 6.41 46.66
N SER A 1182 -21.48 7.11 47.62
CA SER A 1182 -21.52 8.57 47.60
C SER A 1182 -21.20 9.16 48.96
N CYS A 1183 -20.68 10.38 48.95
CA CYS A 1183 -20.48 11.20 50.14
C CYS A 1183 -20.96 12.64 49.89
N ASP A 1184 -21.23 13.35 50.96
CA ASP A 1184 -21.58 14.77 50.95
C ASP A 1184 -20.34 15.68 50.88
N ASN A 1185 -19.14 15.14 51.13
CA ASN A 1185 -17.91 15.94 51.18
C ASN A 1185 -16.64 15.08 50.97
N LEU A 1186 -15.80 15.45 50.00
CA LEU A 1186 -14.52 14.77 49.70
C LEU A 1186 -13.48 14.81 50.84
N SER A 1187 -13.65 15.69 51.83
CA SER A 1187 -12.73 15.79 52.98
C SER A 1187 -13.00 14.76 54.08
N PHE A 1188 -14.10 14.00 54.00
CA PHE A 1188 -14.43 12.95 54.96
C PHE A 1188 -14.36 11.56 54.30
N THR A 1189 -13.94 10.55 55.05
CA THR A 1189 -13.90 9.15 54.60
C THR A 1189 -15.26 8.45 54.77
N ASN A 1190 -16.36 9.19 54.87
CA ASN A 1190 -17.71 8.69 55.15
C ASN A 1190 -18.46 8.23 53.89
N TRP A 1191 -17.74 7.63 52.94
CA TRP A 1191 -18.36 7.05 51.76
C TRP A 1191 -19.30 5.92 52.19
N THR A 1192 -20.53 5.97 51.70
CA THR A 1192 -21.54 4.96 51.95
C THR A 1192 -22.19 4.55 50.64
N PRO A 1193 -22.61 3.29 50.48
CA PRO A 1193 -23.36 2.89 49.30
C PRO A 1193 -24.56 3.79 49.03
N HIS A 1194 -24.70 4.21 47.77
CA HIS A 1194 -25.74 5.11 47.33
C HIS A 1194 -26.98 4.32 46.90
N GLY A 1195 -28.08 4.50 47.62
CA GLY A 1195 -29.34 3.81 47.32
C GLY A 1195 -29.22 2.29 47.38
N SER A 1196 -29.69 1.60 46.33
CA SER A 1196 -29.62 0.14 46.19
C SER A 1196 -28.46 -0.34 45.30
N HIS A 1197 -27.53 0.55 44.94
CA HIS A 1197 -26.44 0.27 43.99
C HIS A 1197 -25.25 -0.41 44.69
N THR A 1198 -25.50 -1.57 45.31
CA THR A 1198 -24.50 -2.40 46.00
C THR A 1198 -24.38 -3.77 45.37
N ASN A 1199 -23.18 -4.33 45.36
CA ASN A 1199 -22.84 -5.66 44.86
C ASN A 1199 -23.37 -5.88 43.43
N MET A 1200 -23.20 -4.86 42.59
CA MET A 1200 -23.56 -4.91 41.18
C MET A 1200 -22.56 -5.80 40.47
N SER A 1201 -22.96 -7.02 40.12
CA SER A 1201 -22.10 -7.93 39.38
C SER A 1201 -21.72 -7.32 38.03
N ALA A 1202 -20.44 -7.46 37.66
CA ALA A 1202 -20.05 -7.37 36.26
C ALA A 1202 -20.82 -8.45 35.51
N ALA A 1203 -21.67 -8.01 34.58
CA ALA A 1203 -22.41 -8.91 33.71
C ALA A 1203 -21.76 -9.00 32.32
N GLU A 1204 -20.95 -8.00 31.97
CA GLU A 1204 -20.25 -7.78 30.70
C GLU A 1204 -19.00 -6.89 30.98
N LEU A 1205 -18.21 -6.57 29.94
CA LEU A 1205 -17.06 -5.64 30.03
C LEU A 1205 -17.46 -4.20 30.43
N THR A 1206 -18.76 -3.89 30.46
CA THR A 1206 -19.27 -2.57 30.83
C THR A 1206 -20.48 -2.72 31.75
N ASN A 1207 -20.48 -2.01 32.87
CA ASN A 1207 -21.64 -1.87 33.72
C ASN A 1207 -22.30 -0.51 33.50
N THR A 1208 -23.63 -0.52 33.49
CA THR A 1208 -24.43 0.71 33.40
C THR A 1208 -25.36 0.81 34.61
N ILE A 1209 -25.39 1.98 35.24
CA ILE A 1209 -26.44 2.39 36.17
C ILE A 1209 -27.14 3.59 35.56
N ILE A 1210 -28.44 3.47 35.32
CA ILE A 1210 -29.28 4.60 34.90
C ILE A 1210 -30.11 5.10 36.08
N GLY A 1211 -30.40 6.41 36.06
CA GLY A 1211 -31.37 6.97 37.00
C GLY A 1211 -30.86 7.08 38.44
N VAL A 1212 -29.59 7.43 38.64
CA VAL A 1212 -29.06 7.74 39.97
C VAL A 1212 -29.52 9.14 40.38
N SER A 1213 -30.30 9.24 41.45
CA SER A 1213 -30.71 10.53 41.99
C SER A 1213 -29.52 11.25 42.61
N ALA A 1214 -29.35 12.54 42.28
CA ALA A 1214 -28.35 13.38 42.93
C ALA A 1214 -28.69 13.64 44.40
N ASP A 1215 -29.99 13.58 44.78
CA ASP A 1215 -30.62 13.80 46.11
C ASP A 1215 -30.20 15.07 46.90
N ASP A 1216 -29.13 15.74 46.51
CA ASP A 1216 -28.50 16.92 47.11
C ASP A 1216 -27.85 17.75 45.98
N PRO A 1217 -27.91 19.10 46.03
CA PRO A 1217 -27.19 19.97 45.11
C PRO A 1217 -25.67 19.74 45.05
N VAL A 1218 -25.05 19.14 46.08
CA VAL A 1218 -23.63 18.73 46.04
C VAL A 1218 -23.49 17.30 46.55
N ARG A 1219 -23.15 16.38 45.64
CA ARG A 1219 -22.89 14.98 45.97
C ARG A 1219 -21.67 14.49 45.19
N PHE A 1220 -20.81 13.72 45.86
CA PHE A 1220 -19.67 13.06 45.23
C PHE A 1220 -19.95 11.58 45.12
N PHE A 1221 -19.54 10.98 44.00
CA PHE A 1221 -19.73 9.56 43.72
C PHE A 1221 -18.38 8.90 43.47
N ARG A 1222 -18.26 7.64 43.86
CA ARG A 1222 -17.17 6.75 43.45
C ARG A 1222 -17.72 5.37 43.17
N ILE A 1223 -17.10 4.68 42.23
CA ILE A 1223 -17.34 3.26 41.98
C ILE A 1223 -16.22 2.50 42.66
N ILE A 1224 -16.58 1.50 43.47
CA ILE A 1224 -15.62 0.61 44.13
C ILE A 1224 -15.84 -0.80 43.64
N GLU A 1225 -14.77 -1.40 43.14
CA GLU A 1225 -14.68 -2.85 42.96
C GLU A 1225 -14.53 -3.55 44.32
N LYS A 1226 -15.30 -4.61 44.53
CA LYS A 1226 -15.34 -5.43 45.75
C LYS A 1226 -14.77 -6.82 45.55
#